data_AF-A0AAD8NP59-F1
#
_entry.id   AF-A0AAD8NP59-F1
#
_cell.length_a   1.000
_cell.length_b   1.000
_cell.length_c   1.000
_cell.angle_alpha   90.00
_cell.angle_beta   90.00
_cell.angle_gamma   90.00
#
_symmetry.space_group_name_H-M   'P 1'
#
loop_
_entity.id
_entity.type
_entity.pdbx_description
1 polymer ?
#
loop_
_entity_poly.entity_id
_entity_poly.type
_entity_poly.pdbx_seq_one_letter_code
_entity_poly.pdbx_strand_id
1 'polypeptide(L)'
;MHLNTLILLAIAALQAASAQEVPEAAACETSCGNVSITYPFGSREGCYYSYDFLVTCDRSSGEPVPFFGPNTSDIVISSMSTSKSEVEIMMFVAQDCYNTSGPADNTEKSLWLRDFRISTKNKYVGIGCDTLASFSRWEDESDGNGSTGCISRCGRNSHVTNGSCSGSVGCCQVAVPEGFQSVNMTLRSFNNHSNILDFNPCSYAFFVEKGKFNFSATNLHDFKSERMPMLLDWAIGNLTCDKAKDMENFLCKGNSVCDQSYSGPGYRCRCLEGYEGNPYVKNNCTNINECERGNHDCKHDAHCVDTPGNYTCTCKHGYYGDGRKDGNGCNADQTIVIKIVVVITSCVIFLLIFVTCLYLIRRKRKLVKLREKFFTQNGGMMLQRRISGNGGSQDQASVFTIEELKTATNNYDESRIIGKGGFGTVYKGVLSDNRAVAIKKLLHVLDEDLQLNDVPSEIIQVSRLAERCLRIKGEERPTMKEVAIELQGISASKIPKHPWVQSRSNENEALVITSAQEVPACETSCGDVPITFPFGSREGCYYSSDFLVTCDRSSGEPVPFFGRNTTDIEISNMSTSESEVEIMMFVGRDCYDASGGNEPTLRLSDFRISSKNKYVAIGCDTSAYFNINACERGNHYCENGDQCVDIDGSYMCTCPKGYSGDGVSASAIFLLIFVTCLYLILKKRKLVMLKEKFFKQNGGIMLQQRGFPETGVRSHDQARVFTIDELKRETSNYDESRIIGKGGFGTVYK
;
A
#
# COMPACT_ATOMS: atom_id res chain seq x y z
N MET A 1 -63.39 57.78 50.12
CA MET A 1 -61.98 57.37 50.23
C MET A 1 -61.81 55.98 50.86
N HIS A 2 -62.75 55.04 50.64
CA HIS A 2 -62.71 53.70 51.24
C HIS A 2 -63.04 52.54 50.27
N LEU A 3 -63.17 52.81 48.96
CA LEU A 3 -63.45 51.74 47.98
C LEU A 3 -62.18 51.30 47.20
N ASN A 4 -61.21 52.21 46.99
CA ASN A 4 -59.97 51.86 46.28
C ASN A 4 -58.93 51.14 47.16
N THR A 5 -59.00 51.26 48.48
CA THR A 5 -58.08 50.55 49.40
C THR A 5 -58.49 49.10 49.67
N LEU A 6 -59.78 48.76 49.56
CA LEU A 6 -60.27 47.39 49.69
C LEU A 6 -60.01 46.52 48.45
N ILE A 7 -59.98 47.13 47.25
CA ILE A 7 -59.68 46.41 46.01
C ILE A 7 -58.18 46.12 45.89
N LEU A 8 -57.30 46.99 46.38
CA LEU A 8 -55.85 46.76 46.38
C LEU A 8 -55.41 45.68 47.39
N LEU A 9 -56.10 45.52 48.52
CA LEU A 9 -55.82 44.44 49.48
C LEU A 9 -56.40 43.08 49.03
N ALA A 10 -57.47 43.07 48.24
CA ALA A 10 -58.01 41.83 47.64
C ALA A 10 -57.12 41.31 46.50
N ILE A 11 -56.44 42.19 45.76
CA ILE A 11 -55.53 41.80 44.67
C ILE A 11 -54.15 41.37 45.21
N ALA A 12 -53.72 41.89 46.36
CA ALA A 12 -52.48 41.45 47.03
C ALA A 12 -52.61 40.09 47.76
N ALA A 13 -53.83 39.65 48.09
CA ALA A 13 -54.08 38.36 48.76
C ALA A 13 -54.32 37.18 47.79
N LEU A 14 -54.28 37.40 46.47
CA LEU A 14 -54.35 36.36 45.44
C LEU A 14 -52.98 35.97 44.84
N GLN A 15 -51.87 36.49 45.38
CA GLN A 15 -50.50 36.14 44.99
C GLN A 15 -49.67 35.50 46.13
N ALA A 16 -50.33 34.86 47.10
CA ALA A 16 -49.64 34.08 48.12
C ALA A 16 -50.39 32.78 48.43
N ALA A 17 -50.79 32.04 47.39
CA ALA A 17 -50.92 30.60 47.51
C ALA A 17 -49.60 30.02 47.00
N SER A 18 -48.88 29.36 47.89
CA SER A 18 -47.64 28.65 47.63
C SER A 18 -47.65 28.01 46.24
N ALA A 19 -46.74 28.44 45.38
CA ALA A 19 -46.10 27.48 44.49
C ALA A 19 -45.50 26.43 45.42
N GLN A 20 -46.25 25.36 45.64
CA GLN A 20 -45.66 24.10 46.02
C GLN A 20 -44.74 23.83 44.82
N GLU A 21 -43.44 24.04 45.02
CA GLU A 21 -42.43 23.50 44.12
C GLU A 21 -42.83 22.05 43.91
N VAL A 22 -43.41 21.77 42.73
CA VAL A 22 -43.46 20.42 42.21
C VAL A 22 -42.01 19.97 42.28
N PRO A 23 -41.70 18.83 42.94
CA PRO A 23 -40.33 18.40 43.08
C PRO A 23 -39.71 18.43 41.71
N GLU A 24 -38.68 19.26 41.59
CA GLU A 24 -37.73 19.27 40.49
C GLU A 24 -37.60 17.83 40.00
N ALA A 25 -38.00 17.59 38.75
CA ALA A 25 -37.96 16.26 38.15
C ALA A 25 -36.53 15.74 38.24
N ALA A 26 -36.18 15.02 39.31
CA ALA A 26 -34.81 14.75 39.74
C ALA A 26 -33.92 14.38 38.55
N ALA A 27 -33.09 15.29 38.03
CA ALA A 27 -32.51 15.26 36.67
C ALA A 27 -32.30 13.85 36.05
N CYS A 28 -32.72 13.66 34.79
CA CYS A 28 -32.42 12.42 34.04
C CYS A 28 -30.93 12.07 34.22
N GLU A 29 -30.64 10.83 34.60
CA GLU A 29 -29.26 10.41 34.80
C GLU A 29 -28.52 10.49 33.46
N THR A 30 -27.42 11.24 33.43
CA THR A 30 -26.68 11.52 32.20
C THR A 30 -25.52 10.54 31.97
N SER A 31 -25.20 9.70 32.94
CA SER A 31 -24.14 8.70 32.83
C SER A 31 -24.30 7.56 33.84
N CYS A 32 -23.85 6.37 33.46
CA CYS A 32 -23.70 5.23 34.34
C CYS A 32 -22.32 4.60 34.09
N GLY A 33 -21.43 4.69 35.08
CA GLY A 33 -20.02 4.32 34.90
C GLY A 33 -19.36 5.22 33.84
N ASN A 34 -18.74 4.60 32.83
CA ASN A 34 -18.12 5.31 31.71
C ASN A 34 -19.06 5.57 30.53
N VAL A 35 -20.33 5.17 30.64
CA VAL A 35 -21.31 5.29 29.55
C VAL A 35 -22.14 6.55 29.74
N SER A 36 -22.09 7.45 28.76
CA SER A 36 -22.94 8.63 28.71
C SER A 36 -24.34 8.25 28.23
N ILE A 37 -25.36 8.52 29.05
CA ILE A 37 -26.77 8.24 28.75
C ILE A 37 -27.39 9.53 28.21
N THR A 38 -27.79 9.50 26.93
CA THR A 38 -28.45 10.64 26.28
C THR A 38 -29.61 10.16 25.43
N TYR A 39 -30.65 11.00 25.33
CA TYR A 39 -31.85 10.70 24.53
C TYR A 39 -31.46 10.29 23.10
N PRO A 40 -32.00 9.19 22.53
CA PRO A 40 -33.23 8.49 22.92
C PRO A 40 -33.09 7.50 24.08
N PHE A 41 -31.89 7.26 24.60
CA PHE A 41 -31.68 6.47 25.81
C PHE A 41 -31.94 7.28 27.08
N GLY A 42 -32.43 6.62 28.12
CA GLY A 42 -32.72 7.29 29.39
C GLY A 42 -32.91 6.32 30.54
N SER A 43 -32.73 6.82 31.77
CA SER A 43 -32.74 5.99 32.98
C SER A 43 -34.10 5.82 33.66
N ARG A 44 -35.11 6.56 33.22
CA ARG A 44 -36.45 6.57 33.82
C ARG A 44 -37.50 7.09 32.85
N GLU A 45 -38.76 6.92 33.22
CA GLU A 45 -39.90 7.40 32.45
C GLU A 45 -39.76 8.90 32.12
N GLY A 46 -40.03 9.23 30.86
CA GLY A 46 -39.86 10.59 30.31
C GLY A 46 -38.44 10.94 29.84
N CYS A 47 -37.43 10.11 30.10
CA CYS A 47 -36.05 10.33 29.65
C CYS A 47 -35.62 9.47 28.45
N TYR A 48 -36.37 8.43 28.11
CA TYR A 48 -36.11 7.53 26.99
C TYR A 48 -37.22 7.60 25.93
N TYR A 49 -36.95 7.14 24.71
CA TYR A 49 -37.92 7.11 23.61
C TYR A 49 -38.97 5.99 23.76
N SER A 50 -38.51 4.75 23.94
CA SER A 50 -39.33 3.56 24.17
C SER A 50 -38.72 2.70 25.28
N TYR A 51 -39.46 1.71 25.79
CA TYR A 51 -38.95 0.81 26.83
C TYR A 51 -37.68 0.06 26.42
N ASP A 52 -37.44 -0.16 25.12
CA ASP A 52 -36.22 -0.77 24.62
C ASP A 52 -34.99 0.14 24.79
N PHE A 53 -35.19 1.46 24.93
CA PHE A 53 -34.14 2.46 25.18
C PHE A 53 -33.95 2.79 26.67
N LEU A 54 -34.65 2.09 27.57
CA LEU A 54 -34.45 2.23 29.02
C LEU A 54 -33.08 1.67 29.40
N VAL A 55 -32.31 2.47 30.15
CA VAL A 55 -31.01 2.09 30.71
C VAL A 55 -31.09 2.03 32.22
N THR A 56 -30.91 0.84 32.80
CA THR A 56 -30.87 0.65 34.25
C THR A 56 -29.42 0.59 34.73
N CYS A 57 -29.07 1.37 35.75
CA CYS A 57 -27.72 1.43 36.31
C CYS A 57 -27.63 0.64 37.61
N ASP A 58 -27.02 -0.55 37.59
CA ASP A 58 -26.75 -1.30 38.81
C ASP A 58 -25.53 -0.73 39.53
N ARG A 59 -25.64 -0.55 40.84
CA ARG A 59 -24.58 0.00 41.71
C ARG A 59 -24.21 -0.96 42.84
N SER A 60 -24.77 -2.17 42.83
CA SER A 60 -24.58 -3.18 43.88
C SER A 60 -23.13 -3.66 43.99
N SER A 61 -22.39 -3.71 42.87
CA SER A 61 -21.01 -4.19 42.76
C SER A 61 -19.92 -3.13 42.95
N GLY A 62 -20.29 -1.90 43.34
CA GLY A 62 -19.36 -0.77 43.52
C GLY A 62 -19.21 0.10 42.28
N GLU A 63 -18.62 -0.41 41.20
CA GLU A 63 -18.61 0.31 39.91
C GLU A 63 -20.00 0.24 39.26
N PRO A 64 -20.59 1.38 38.85
CA PRO A 64 -21.92 1.37 38.23
C PRO A 64 -21.91 0.71 36.85
N VAL A 65 -22.81 -0.26 36.63
CA VAL A 65 -22.91 -1.04 35.39
C VAL A 65 -24.25 -0.76 34.70
N PRO A 66 -24.24 -0.29 33.43
CA PRO A 66 -25.47 -0.02 32.68
C PRO A 66 -26.02 -1.27 31.99
N PHE A 67 -27.32 -1.47 32.05
CA PHE A 67 -28.06 -2.58 31.45
C PHE A 67 -29.25 -2.09 30.63
N PHE A 68 -29.68 -2.88 29.65
CA PHE A 68 -30.93 -2.65 28.94
C PHE A 68 -32.17 -2.97 29.80
N GLY A 69 -33.25 -2.20 29.65
CA GLY A 69 -34.58 -2.55 30.19
C GLY A 69 -34.77 -2.36 31.70
N PRO A 70 -36.00 -2.60 32.21
CA PRO A 70 -36.42 -2.26 33.58
C PRO A 70 -36.03 -3.27 34.65
N ASN A 71 -36.01 -4.55 34.29
CA ASN A 71 -35.33 -5.58 35.07
C ASN A 71 -33.89 -5.57 34.60
N THR A 72 -32.92 -5.91 35.43
CA THR A 72 -31.54 -6.17 34.98
C THR A 72 -31.60 -7.21 33.87
N SER A 73 -31.75 -6.77 32.63
CA SER A 73 -31.47 -7.63 31.51
C SER A 73 -30.03 -8.01 31.73
N ASP A 74 -29.70 -9.26 31.49
CA ASP A 74 -28.35 -9.73 31.64
C ASP A 74 -27.38 -9.08 30.61
N ILE A 75 -27.88 -8.12 29.80
CA ILE A 75 -27.19 -7.43 28.71
C ILE A 75 -26.58 -6.12 29.21
N VAL A 76 -25.28 -6.15 29.44
CA VAL A 76 -24.47 -4.98 29.82
C VAL A 76 -24.21 -4.11 28.60
N ILE A 77 -24.36 -2.79 28.75
CA ILE A 77 -23.97 -1.80 27.74
C ILE A 77 -22.50 -1.41 27.95
N SER A 78 -21.68 -1.58 26.93
CA SER A 78 -20.25 -1.21 26.96
C SER A 78 -20.04 0.24 26.51
N SER A 79 -20.71 0.65 25.44
CA SER A 79 -20.68 2.01 24.93
C SER A 79 -21.89 2.30 24.04
N MET A 80 -22.20 3.57 23.80
CA MET A 80 -23.29 3.98 22.90
C MET A 80 -22.92 5.23 22.11
N SER A 81 -23.45 5.33 20.89
CA SER A 81 -23.24 6.47 20.00
C SER A 81 -24.55 6.88 19.33
N THR A 82 -25.05 8.06 19.72
CA THR A 82 -26.27 8.64 19.12
C THR A 82 -26.04 9.21 17.74
N SER A 83 -24.82 9.65 17.42
CA SER A 83 -24.48 10.18 16.09
C SER A 83 -24.38 9.09 15.02
N LYS A 84 -23.98 7.88 15.43
CA LYS A 84 -23.88 6.71 14.54
C LYS A 84 -25.11 5.80 14.60
N SER A 85 -26.00 6.01 15.57
CA SER A 85 -27.11 5.11 15.89
C SER A 85 -26.65 3.67 16.18
N GLU A 86 -25.59 3.57 16.98
CA GLU A 86 -24.92 2.31 17.34
C GLU A 86 -24.85 2.16 18.86
N VAL A 87 -24.93 0.93 19.36
CA VAL A 87 -24.70 0.59 20.77
C VAL A 87 -23.91 -0.72 20.87
N GLU A 88 -22.89 -0.72 21.71
CA GLU A 88 -22.10 -1.92 21.99
C GLU A 88 -22.56 -2.57 23.29
N ILE A 89 -22.83 -3.86 23.24
CA ILE A 89 -23.24 -4.68 24.38
C ILE A 89 -22.24 -5.80 24.65
N MET A 90 -22.22 -6.30 25.87
CA MET A 90 -21.52 -7.53 26.23
C MET A 90 -22.51 -8.70 26.16
N MET A 91 -22.55 -9.38 25.02
CA MET A 91 -23.47 -10.49 24.77
C MET A 91 -22.92 -11.80 25.31
N PHE A 92 -23.80 -12.69 25.77
CA PHE A 92 -23.42 -14.01 26.29
C PHE A 92 -22.80 -14.92 25.24
N VAL A 93 -21.90 -15.75 25.72
CA VAL A 93 -21.37 -16.90 24.99
C VAL A 93 -22.28 -18.11 25.23
N ALA A 94 -22.68 -18.80 24.16
CA ALA A 94 -23.30 -20.11 24.24
C ALA A 94 -22.20 -21.18 24.36
N GLN A 95 -22.50 -22.27 25.06
CA GLN A 95 -21.57 -23.39 25.24
C GLN A 95 -22.28 -24.74 25.16
N ASP A 96 -21.56 -25.74 24.68
CA ASP A 96 -21.98 -27.15 24.62
C ASP A 96 -20.82 -28.03 25.04
N CYS A 97 -20.93 -28.65 26.21
CA CYS A 97 -19.85 -29.31 26.94
C CYS A 97 -20.18 -30.77 27.19
N TYR A 98 -19.13 -31.60 27.12
CA TYR A 98 -19.22 -33.05 27.27
C TYR A 98 -18.20 -33.55 28.29
N ASN A 99 -18.51 -34.69 28.90
CA ASN A 99 -17.61 -35.43 29.79
C ASN A 99 -17.67 -36.93 29.48
N THR A 100 -16.93 -37.75 30.24
CA THR A 100 -16.90 -39.22 30.06
C THR A 100 -18.25 -39.91 30.26
N SER A 101 -19.23 -39.23 30.88
CA SER A 101 -20.59 -39.73 31.10
C SER A 101 -21.58 -39.24 30.05
N GLY A 102 -21.16 -38.42 29.07
CA GLY A 102 -21.99 -37.86 28.01
C GLY A 102 -22.11 -36.32 28.09
N PRO A 103 -23.23 -35.74 27.63
CA PRO A 103 -23.47 -34.30 27.74
C PRO A 103 -23.37 -33.83 29.21
N ALA A 104 -22.56 -32.79 29.44
CA ALA A 104 -22.27 -32.27 30.77
C ALA A 104 -23.02 -30.97 31.03
N ASP A 105 -22.96 -30.04 30.09
CA ASP A 105 -23.62 -28.73 30.17
C ASP A 105 -23.93 -28.21 28.77
N ASN A 106 -25.10 -27.62 28.58
CA ASN A 106 -25.49 -27.01 27.32
C ASN A 106 -26.29 -25.75 27.63
N THR A 107 -25.79 -24.61 27.15
CA THR A 107 -26.45 -23.32 27.34
C THR A 107 -26.74 -22.67 25.98
N GLU A 108 -28.00 -22.71 25.58
CA GLU A 108 -28.51 -21.87 24.50
C GLU A 108 -28.64 -20.42 24.97
N LYS A 109 -28.35 -19.47 24.07
CA LYS A 109 -28.48 -18.04 24.36
C LYS A 109 -29.31 -17.40 23.26
N SER A 110 -30.27 -16.58 23.66
CA SER A 110 -31.11 -15.81 22.73
C SER A 110 -31.03 -14.33 23.04
N LEU A 111 -31.22 -13.53 21.99
CA LEU A 111 -31.30 -12.08 22.09
C LEU A 111 -32.53 -11.61 21.30
N TRP A 112 -33.32 -10.79 21.98
CA TRP A 112 -34.60 -10.33 21.50
C TRP A 112 -34.68 -8.83 21.57
N LEU A 113 -34.76 -8.21 20.40
CA LEU A 113 -34.73 -6.76 20.26
C LEU A 113 -35.85 -6.35 19.29
N ARG A 114 -36.64 -5.33 19.65
CA ARG A 114 -37.65 -4.78 18.71
C ARG A 114 -37.07 -3.59 17.96
N ASP A 115 -36.58 -2.60 18.70
CA ASP A 115 -36.05 -1.35 18.13
C ASP A 115 -34.56 -1.43 17.71
N PHE A 116 -33.88 -2.54 18.02
CA PHE A 116 -32.46 -2.78 17.71
C PHE A 116 -32.28 -3.94 16.71
N ARG A 117 -31.12 -3.94 16.05
CA ARG A 117 -30.70 -4.93 15.05
C ARG A 117 -29.26 -5.29 15.26
N ILE A 118 -28.89 -6.50 14.88
CA ILE A 118 -27.50 -6.93 14.91
C ILE A 118 -26.76 -6.26 13.75
N SER A 119 -25.70 -5.52 14.07
CA SER A 119 -24.91 -4.84 13.05
C SER A 119 -24.15 -5.85 12.19
N THR A 120 -24.06 -5.60 10.88
CA THR A 120 -23.20 -6.38 9.95
C THR A 120 -21.71 -6.19 10.21
N LYS A 121 -21.35 -5.25 11.10
CA LYS A 121 -19.99 -5.09 11.65
C LYS A 121 -19.62 -6.21 12.63
N ASN A 122 -20.57 -7.05 13.02
CA ASN A 122 -20.28 -8.27 13.75
C ASN A 122 -19.94 -9.44 12.83
N LYS A 123 -19.42 -10.49 13.45
CA LYS A 123 -19.33 -11.85 12.93
C LYS A 123 -19.86 -12.81 13.98
N TYR A 124 -20.42 -13.93 13.54
CA TYR A 124 -20.75 -15.04 14.42
C TYR A 124 -19.59 -16.04 14.39
N VAL A 125 -19.11 -16.44 15.56
CA VAL A 125 -17.92 -17.30 15.73
C VAL A 125 -18.33 -18.56 16.48
N GLY A 126 -17.88 -19.71 15.98
CA GLY A 126 -17.92 -20.99 16.69
C GLY A 126 -16.50 -21.46 17.01
N ILE A 127 -16.22 -21.80 18.25
CA ILE A 127 -14.95 -22.37 18.72
C ILE A 127 -15.20 -23.83 19.10
N GLY A 128 -14.34 -24.73 18.64
CA GLY A 128 -14.41 -26.14 18.99
C GLY A 128 -14.02 -27.05 17.82
N CYS A 129 -13.78 -28.30 18.17
CA CYS A 129 -13.75 -29.41 17.24
C CYS A 129 -15.07 -30.18 17.40
N ASP A 130 -15.52 -30.85 16.34
CA ASP A 130 -16.81 -31.57 16.38
C ASP A 130 -18.00 -30.64 16.67
N THR A 131 -17.95 -29.43 16.10
CA THR A 131 -18.84 -28.31 16.44
C THR A 131 -19.65 -27.85 15.24
N LEU A 132 -20.97 -27.75 15.43
CA LEU A 132 -21.91 -27.04 14.57
C LEU A 132 -22.45 -25.82 15.35
N ALA A 133 -22.00 -24.64 14.96
CA ALA A 133 -22.48 -23.38 15.53
C ALA A 133 -23.46 -22.73 14.55
N SER A 134 -24.73 -22.60 14.95
CA SER A 134 -25.76 -21.97 14.13
C SER A 134 -26.49 -20.89 14.90
N PHE A 135 -27.12 -19.99 14.16
CA PHE A 135 -28.10 -19.08 14.70
C PHE A 135 -29.28 -18.95 13.74
N SER A 136 -30.47 -18.75 14.28
CA SER A 136 -31.69 -18.52 13.50
C SER A 136 -32.33 -17.22 13.89
N ARG A 137 -33.05 -16.63 12.94
CA ARG A 137 -34.03 -15.59 13.26
C ARG A 137 -35.11 -16.22 14.15
N TRP A 138 -35.62 -15.46 15.10
CA TRP A 138 -36.83 -15.85 15.80
C TRP A 138 -38.05 -15.28 15.07
N GLU A 139 -38.79 -16.12 14.37
CA GLU A 139 -40.10 -15.81 13.82
C GLU A 139 -41.16 -16.82 14.26
N ASP A 140 -42.42 -16.37 14.29
CA ASP A 140 -43.59 -17.23 14.48
C ASP A 140 -43.59 -18.30 13.37
N GLU A 141 -43.90 -19.55 13.72
CA GLU A 141 -43.78 -20.79 12.92
C GLU A 141 -44.37 -20.74 11.49
N SER A 142 -45.11 -19.69 11.11
CA SER A 142 -45.78 -19.52 9.82
C SER A 142 -44.90 -19.03 8.67
N ASP A 143 -43.81 -18.31 8.94
CA ASP A 143 -42.81 -17.91 7.93
C ASP A 143 -41.51 -18.65 8.25
N GLY A 144 -41.12 -19.63 7.43
CA GLY A 144 -40.07 -20.59 7.76
C GLY A 144 -38.78 -19.95 8.32
N ASN A 145 -38.30 -20.45 9.46
CA ASN A 145 -37.11 -19.93 10.13
C ASN A 145 -35.84 -20.15 9.29
N GLY A 146 -35.32 -19.08 8.70
CA GLY A 146 -33.99 -19.06 8.10
C GLY A 146 -32.90 -19.17 9.18
N SER A 147 -32.04 -20.19 9.09
CA SER A 147 -30.87 -20.33 9.95
C SER A 147 -29.59 -20.32 9.13
N THR A 148 -28.52 -19.82 9.74
CA THR A 148 -27.18 -19.84 9.15
C THR A 148 -26.15 -20.08 10.25
N GLY A 149 -24.93 -20.41 9.87
CA GLY A 149 -23.93 -20.85 10.83
C GLY A 149 -22.64 -21.27 10.18
N CYS A 150 -21.80 -21.93 10.97
CA CYS A 150 -20.56 -22.49 10.53
C CYS A 150 -20.25 -23.81 11.24
N ILE A 151 -19.34 -24.59 10.66
CA ILE A 151 -18.94 -25.90 11.15
C ILE A 151 -17.43 -25.90 11.37
N SER A 152 -16.97 -26.57 12.42
CA SER A 152 -15.55 -26.89 12.61
C SER A 152 -15.37 -28.34 13.06
N ARG A 153 -14.49 -29.08 12.38
CA ARG A 153 -14.18 -30.47 12.67
C ARG A 153 -12.66 -30.67 12.74
N CYS A 154 -12.22 -31.39 13.76
CA CYS A 154 -10.85 -31.82 13.98
C CYS A 154 -10.86 -33.03 14.90
N GLY A 155 -9.90 -33.95 14.74
CA GLY A 155 -9.70 -35.03 15.72
C GLY A 155 -8.40 -34.97 16.51
N ARG A 156 -7.53 -33.96 16.28
CA ARG A 156 -6.29 -33.77 17.06
C ARG A 156 -5.95 -32.30 17.21
N ASN A 157 -5.37 -31.96 18.36
CA ASN A 157 -4.88 -30.60 18.64
C ASN A 157 -3.78 -30.13 17.67
N SER A 158 -3.00 -31.05 17.08
CA SER A 158 -1.93 -30.70 16.12
C SER A 158 -2.43 -30.13 14.79
N HIS A 159 -3.71 -30.32 14.45
CA HIS A 159 -4.31 -29.76 13.23
C HIS A 159 -4.85 -28.34 13.45
N VAL A 160 -4.93 -27.89 14.70
CA VAL A 160 -5.51 -26.60 15.08
C VAL A 160 -4.52 -25.48 14.78
N THR A 161 -5.00 -24.46 14.06
CA THR A 161 -4.18 -23.30 13.67
C THR A 161 -4.60 -22.05 14.44
N ASN A 162 -3.65 -21.38 15.08
CA ASN A 162 -3.88 -20.10 15.76
C ASN A 162 -4.19 -18.98 14.75
N GLY A 163 -4.96 -17.98 15.19
CA GLY A 163 -5.19 -16.74 14.45
C GLY A 163 -6.64 -16.51 14.06
N SER A 164 -6.92 -16.32 12.77
CA SER A 164 -8.26 -16.02 12.27
C SER A 164 -9.08 -17.31 12.12
N CYS A 165 -10.37 -17.27 12.45
CA CYS A 165 -11.31 -18.38 12.24
C CYS A 165 -11.72 -18.57 10.77
N SER A 166 -11.19 -17.75 9.85
CA SER A 166 -11.35 -17.94 8.41
C SER A 166 -10.30 -18.93 7.89
N GLY A 167 -10.71 -20.17 7.60
CA GLY A 167 -9.84 -21.20 7.06
C GLY A 167 -8.94 -21.90 8.09
N SER A 168 -9.19 -21.69 9.39
CA SER A 168 -8.53 -22.40 10.48
C SER A 168 -9.34 -23.61 10.93
N VAL A 169 -8.66 -24.64 11.39
CA VAL A 169 -9.27 -25.81 12.03
C VAL A 169 -9.37 -25.56 13.54
N GLY A 170 -10.51 -25.88 14.16
CA GLY A 170 -10.80 -25.62 15.59
C GLY A 170 -11.56 -24.31 15.86
N CYS A 171 -11.80 -23.51 14.83
CA CYS A 171 -12.70 -22.36 14.89
C CYS A 171 -13.37 -22.15 13.53
N CYS A 172 -14.58 -21.60 13.52
CA CYS A 172 -15.27 -21.18 12.31
C CYS A 172 -15.92 -19.81 12.52
N GLN A 173 -16.18 -19.08 11.44
CA GLN A 173 -16.92 -17.81 11.51
C GLN A 173 -17.78 -17.59 10.27
N VAL A 174 -18.90 -16.90 10.45
CA VAL A 174 -19.80 -16.47 9.37
C VAL A 174 -20.16 -14.99 9.54
N ALA A 175 -20.37 -14.30 8.42
CA ALA A 175 -20.84 -12.92 8.44
C ALA A 175 -22.31 -12.86 8.89
N VAL A 176 -22.67 -11.80 9.61
CA VAL A 176 -24.07 -11.58 10.01
C VAL A 176 -24.85 -10.99 8.82
N PRO A 177 -25.97 -11.58 8.40
CA PRO A 177 -26.81 -11.01 7.35
C PRO A 177 -27.47 -9.70 7.78
N GLU A 178 -27.85 -8.88 6.80
CA GLU A 178 -28.56 -7.62 7.07
C GLU A 178 -29.96 -7.87 7.64
N GLY A 179 -30.37 -7.03 8.59
CA GLY A 179 -31.77 -6.96 9.07
C GLY A 179 -32.16 -7.93 10.19
N PHE A 180 -31.22 -8.67 10.78
CA PHE A 180 -31.51 -9.57 11.91
C PHE A 180 -31.85 -8.77 13.19
N GLN A 181 -33.07 -8.94 13.71
CA GLN A 181 -33.59 -8.29 14.93
C GLN A 181 -33.60 -9.23 16.15
N SER A 182 -33.78 -10.52 15.92
CA SER A 182 -33.79 -11.56 16.95
C SER A 182 -32.86 -12.68 16.53
N VAL A 183 -32.12 -13.24 17.49
CA VAL A 183 -31.29 -14.42 17.27
C VAL A 183 -31.45 -15.43 18.37
N ASN A 184 -31.59 -16.69 17.97
CA ASN A 184 -31.33 -17.82 18.84
C ASN A 184 -29.99 -18.45 18.44
N MET A 185 -29.05 -18.57 19.37
CA MET A 185 -27.76 -19.21 19.15
C MET A 185 -27.84 -20.67 19.61
N THR A 186 -27.51 -21.58 18.70
CA THR A 186 -27.51 -23.02 18.97
C THR A 186 -26.13 -23.59 18.68
N LEU A 187 -25.68 -24.45 19.58
CA LEU A 187 -24.51 -25.29 19.42
C LEU A 187 -24.93 -26.74 19.42
N ARG A 188 -24.31 -27.52 18.54
CA ARG A 188 -24.46 -28.97 18.52
C ARG A 188 -23.12 -29.62 18.24
N SER A 189 -22.98 -30.84 18.73
CA SER A 189 -21.89 -31.74 18.35
C SER A 189 -22.34 -32.80 17.34
N PHE A 190 -21.42 -33.29 16.49
CA PHE A 190 -21.72 -34.42 15.62
C PHE A 190 -21.47 -35.76 16.30
N ASN A 191 -20.44 -35.87 17.15
CA ASN A 191 -20.02 -37.12 17.79
C ASN A 191 -19.96 -37.03 19.31
N ASN A 192 -20.66 -36.05 19.91
CA ASN A 192 -20.68 -35.81 21.35
C ASN A 192 -19.27 -35.68 21.95
N HIS A 193 -18.34 -35.10 21.19
CA HIS A 193 -16.92 -34.93 21.55
C HIS A 193 -16.18 -36.26 21.85
N SER A 194 -16.75 -37.42 21.51
CA SER A 194 -16.26 -38.75 21.97
C SER A 194 -14.78 -39.02 21.67
N ASN A 195 -14.24 -38.42 20.60
CA ASN A 195 -12.86 -38.63 20.14
C ASN A 195 -11.90 -37.46 20.45
N ILE A 196 -12.37 -36.41 21.15
CA ILE A 196 -11.63 -35.16 21.35
C ILE A 196 -11.72 -34.59 22.78
N LEU A 197 -12.39 -35.30 23.70
CA LEU A 197 -12.63 -34.86 25.09
C LEU A 197 -11.35 -34.47 25.85
N ASP A 198 -10.20 -35.03 25.48
CA ASP A 198 -8.90 -34.78 26.11
C ASP A 198 -8.35 -33.37 25.89
N PHE A 199 -8.68 -32.72 24.77
CA PHE A 199 -8.21 -31.37 24.44
C PHE A 199 -9.32 -30.37 24.09
N ASN A 200 -10.53 -30.83 23.80
CA ASN A 200 -11.69 -29.99 23.53
C ASN A 200 -12.96 -30.55 24.20
N PRO A 201 -13.17 -30.32 25.51
CA PRO A 201 -14.36 -30.78 26.22
C PRO A 201 -15.61 -29.93 25.95
N CYS A 202 -15.44 -28.68 25.49
CA CYS A 202 -16.52 -27.73 25.28
C CYS A 202 -16.38 -27.03 23.93
N SER A 203 -17.52 -26.83 23.27
CA SER A 203 -17.70 -25.93 22.14
C SER A 203 -18.30 -24.62 22.60
N TYR A 204 -17.98 -23.51 21.93
CA TYR A 204 -18.48 -22.18 22.25
C TYR A 204 -18.98 -21.45 21.01
N ALA A 205 -19.98 -20.58 21.15
CA ALA A 205 -20.44 -19.73 20.06
C ALA A 205 -20.89 -18.37 20.56
N PHE A 206 -20.62 -17.33 19.78
CA PHE A 206 -20.96 -15.96 20.14
C PHE A 206 -20.92 -15.01 18.94
N PHE A 207 -21.64 -13.91 19.06
CA PHE A 207 -21.45 -12.73 18.21
C PHE A 207 -20.33 -11.87 18.77
N VAL A 208 -19.49 -11.33 17.88
CA VAL A 208 -18.45 -10.38 18.24
C VAL A 208 -18.22 -9.36 17.13
N GLU A 209 -17.91 -8.13 17.51
CA GLU A 209 -17.49 -7.11 16.55
C GLU A 209 -16.21 -7.55 15.81
N LYS A 210 -16.15 -7.27 14.49
CA LYS A 210 -14.97 -7.56 13.67
C LYS A 210 -13.71 -6.93 14.28
N GLY A 211 -12.67 -7.73 14.46
CA GLY A 211 -11.38 -7.29 15.02
C GLY A 211 -11.26 -7.41 16.54
N LYS A 212 -12.34 -7.69 17.28
CA LYS A 212 -12.30 -7.83 18.75
C LYS A 212 -12.05 -9.25 19.28
N PHE A 213 -11.89 -10.23 18.39
CA PHE A 213 -11.57 -11.61 18.77
C PHE A 213 -10.59 -12.26 17.79
N ASN A 214 -9.56 -12.89 18.37
CA ASN A 214 -8.60 -13.75 17.70
C ASN A 214 -8.59 -15.11 18.39
N PHE A 215 -8.59 -16.17 17.59
CA PHE A 215 -8.61 -17.54 18.09
C PHE A 215 -7.20 -18.03 18.44
N SER A 216 -7.12 -18.80 19.52
CA SER A 216 -5.96 -19.60 19.89
C SER A 216 -6.38 -21.02 20.23
N ALA A 217 -5.53 -22.00 19.94
CA ALA A 217 -5.74 -23.41 20.27
C ALA A 217 -6.01 -23.63 21.77
N THR A 218 -5.49 -22.78 22.66
CA THR A 218 -5.78 -22.86 24.10
C THR A 218 -7.26 -22.62 24.41
N ASN A 219 -7.99 -21.90 23.54
CA ASN A 219 -9.42 -21.67 23.70
C ASN A 219 -10.26 -22.95 23.54
N LEU A 220 -9.70 -24.03 22.99
CA LEU A 220 -10.41 -25.31 22.92
C LEU A 220 -10.58 -25.96 24.31
N HIS A 221 -9.69 -25.67 25.25
CA HIS A 221 -9.71 -26.24 26.59
C HIS A 221 -9.98 -25.19 27.69
N ASP A 222 -9.51 -23.96 27.53
CA ASP A 222 -9.53 -22.93 28.58
C ASP A 222 -10.13 -21.61 28.07
N PHE A 223 -11.34 -21.67 27.51
CA PHE A 223 -12.09 -20.45 27.17
C PHE A 223 -12.85 -19.92 28.40
N LYS A 224 -12.39 -18.78 28.93
CA LYS A 224 -12.92 -18.19 30.18
C LYS A 224 -13.93 -17.07 29.95
N SER A 225 -14.12 -16.62 28.72
CA SER A 225 -14.96 -15.47 28.44
C SER A 225 -16.44 -15.88 28.46
N GLU A 226 -17.19 -15.39 29.43
CA GLU A 226 -18.64 -15.60 29.50
C GLU A 226 -19.43 -14.64 28.59
N ARG A 227 -18.82 -13.51 28.23
CA ARG A 227 -19.43 -12.46 27.40
C ARG A 227 -18.45 -11.89 26.39
N MET A 228 -18.97 -11.45 25.24
CA MET A 228 -18.21 -10.89 24.13
C MET A 228 -18.84 -9.57 23.62
N PRO A 229 -18.02 -8.59 23.20
CA PRO A 229 -18.52 -7.31 22.73
C PRO A 229 -19.18 -7.44 21.36
N MET A 230 -20.44 -7.04 21.27
CA MET A 230 -21.30 -7.13 20.10
C MET A 230 -21.92 -5.75 19.81
N LEU A 231 -21.96 -5.36 18.54
CA LEU A 231 -22.51 -4.08 18.11
C LEU A 231 -23.96 -4.21 17.63
N LEU A 232 -24.85 -3.34 18.08
CA LEU A 232 -26.22 -3.25 17.59
C LEU A 232 -26.44 -1.90 16.89
N ASP A 233 -27.19 -1.94 15.79
CA ASP A 233 -27.71 -0.76 15.12
C ASP A 233 -29.15 -0.51 15.62
N TRP A 234 -29.57 0.74 15.75
CA TRP A 234 -30.94 1.06 16.18
C TRP A 234 -31.59 2.15 15.34
N ALA A 235 -32.92 2.18 15.36
CA ALA A 235 -33.73 3.18 14.66
C ALA A 235 -34.95 3.57 15.51
N ILE A 236 -35.53 4.73 15.19
CA ILE A 236 -36.71 5.24 15.87
C ILE A 236 -37.98 4.69 15.19
N GLY A 237 -38.74 3.91 15.94
CA GLY A 237 -40.05 3.40 15.51
C GLY A 237 -39.96 2.55 14.23
N ASN A 238 -41.05 2.52 13.46
CA ASN A 238 -41.17 1.66 12.26
C ASN A 238 -41.45 2.45 10.96
N LEU A 239 -41.28 3.77 10.98
CA LEU A 239 -41.60 4.65 9.87
C LEU A 239 -40.34 5.11 9.15
N THR A 240 -40.38 5.16 7.83
CA THR A 240 -39.28 5.71 7.03
C THR A 240 -39.18 7.23 7.19
N CYS A 241 -38.02 7.79 6.84
CA CYS A 241 -37.76 9.22 6.91
C CYS A 241 -38.82 10.09 6.22
N ASP A 242 -39.29 9.69 5.04
CA ASP A 242 -40.27 10.48 4.27
C ASP A 242 -41.63 10.55 4.97
N LYS A 243 -42.05 9.48 5.66
CA LYS A 243 -43.30 9.46 6.43
C LYS A 243 -43.15 10.15 7.78
N ALA A 244 -41.98 10.01 8.42
CA ALA A 244 -41.74 10.51 9.76
C ALA A 244 -41.65 12.04 9.83
N LYS A 245 -41.16 12.70 8.76
CA LYS A 245 -41.00 14.17 8.70
C LYS A 245 -42.31 14.94 8.87
N ASP A 246 -43.43 14.36 8.43
CA ASP A 246 -44.75 14.99 8.48
C ASP A 246 -45.45 14.78 9.83
N MET A 247 -44.81 14.07 10.78
CA MET A 247 -45.38 13.80 12.10
C MET A 247 -44.96 14.85 13.12
N GLU A 248 -45.88 15.22 14.01
CA GLU A 248 -45.61 16.15 15.11
C GLU A 248 -44.48 15.66 16.03
N ASN A 249 -44.31 14.33 16.16
CA ASN A 249 -43.30 13.68 17.00
C ASN A 249 -41.99 13.37 16.26
N PHE A 250 -41.68 14.05 15.16
CA PHE A 250 -40.41 13.88 14.45
C PHE A 250 -39.22 14.27 15.35
N LEU A 251 -38.29 13.33 15.58
CA LEU A 251 -37.25 13.47 16.62
C LEU A 251 -35.94 14.13 16.17
N CYS A 252 -35.68 14.30 14.87
CA CYS A 252 -34.45 15.00 14.46
C CYS A 252 -34.59 16.49 14.77
N LYS A 253 -33.73 17.04 15.64
CA LYS A 253 -33.80 18.44 16.10
C LYS A 253 -32.53 19.22 15.78
N GLY A 254 -32.65 20.54 15.59
CA GLY A 254 -31.51 21.45 15.42
C GLY A 254 -30.77 21.25 14.09
N ASN A 255 -29.43 21.25 14.14
CA ASN A 255 -28.55 21.02 12.98
C ASN A 255 -28.43 19.53 12.65
N SER A 256 -29.56 18.84 12.52
CA SER A 256 -29.64 17.42 12.18
C SER A 256 -30.67 17.16 11.09
N VAL A 257 -30.53 16.02 10.42
CA VAL A 257 -31.37 15.59 9.31
C VAL A 257 -31.70 14.11 9.45
N CYS A 258 -32.84 13.70 8.91
CA CYS A 258 -33.17 12.29 8.77
C CYS A 258 -32.23 11.62 7.76
N ASP A 259 -31.66 10.49 8.13
CA ASP A 259 -30.74 9.77 7.26
C ASP A 259 -31.47 8.96 6.19
N GLN A 260 -31.57 9.54 5.00
CA GLN A 260 -32.19 8.92 3.84
C GLN A 260 -31.41 7.71 3.28
N SER A 261 -30.14 7.52 3.67
CA SER A 261 -29.37 6.34 3.24
C SER A 261 -29.78 5.07 3.98
N TYR A 262 -30.51 5.22 5.09
CA TYR A 262 -30.99 4.10 5.88
C TYR A 262 -32.26 3.50 5.27
N SER A 263 -32.16 2.25 4.82
CA SER A 263 -33.26 1.50 4.19
C SER A 263 -33.97 0.51 5.13
N GLY A 264 -33.52 0.40 6.38
CA GLY A 264 -34.13 -0.50 7.36
C GLY A 264 -35.44 0.05 7.95
N PRO A 265 -36.17 -0.77 8.75
CA PRO A 265 -37.38 -0.32 9.41
C PRO A 265 -37.11 0.81 10.42
N GLY A 266 -37.98 1.82 10.46
CA GLY A 266 -37.77 3.02 11.28
C GLY A 266 -36.92 4.09 10.59
N TYR A 267 -36.58 5.13 11.34
CA TYR A 267 -35.73 6.21 10.84
C TYR A 267 -34.65 6.57 11.85
N ARG A 268 -33.52 7.09 11.35
CA ARG A 268 -32.43 7.59 12.18
C ARG A 268 -32.10 9.04 11.84
N CYS A 269 -31.59 9.76 12.82
CA CYS A 269 -31.17 11.14 12.66
C CYS A 269 -29.64 11.19 12.66
N ARG A 270 -29.07 12.05 11.83
CA ARG A 270 -27.64 12.36 11.83
C ARG A 270 -27.44 13.86 11.86
N CYS A 271 -26.35 14.32 12.46
CA CYS A 271 -25.99 15.74 12.35
C CYS A 271 -25.74 16.12 10.88
N LEU A 272 -25.95 17.38 10.53
CA LEU A 272 -25.56 17.93 9.23
C LEU A 272 -24.05 17.79 9.02
N GLU A 273 -23.61 17.81 7.76
CA GLU A 273 -22.17 17.81 7.45
C GLU A 273 -21.48 19.01 8.11
N GLY A 274 -20.30 18.78 8.70
CA GLY A 274 -19.58 19.78 9.51
C GLY A 274 -20.09 19.92 10.95
N TYR A 275 -21.07 19.11 11.38
CA TYR A 275 -21.57 19.10 12.76
C TYR A 275 -21.39 17.74 13.42
N GLU A 276 -21.23 17.75 14.75
CA GLU A 276 -21.12 16.55 15.58
C GLU A 276 -21.95 16.68 16.86
N GLY A 277 -22.24 15.54 17.51
CA GLY A 277 -23.01 15.50 18.76
C GLY A 277 -24.28 14.66 18.61
N ASN A 278 -25.29 14.94 19.44
CA ASN A 278 -26.53 14.16 19.49
C ASN A 278 -27.63 14.79 18.60
N PRO A 279 -28.07 14.13 17.51
CA PRO A 279 -29.07 14.68 16.59
C PRO A 279 -30.52 14.63 17.12
N TYR A 280 -30.76 13.96 18.25
CA TYR A 280 -32.08 13.84 18.86
C TYR A 280 -32.33 14.88 19.96
N VAL A 281 -31.30 15.64 20.34
CA VAL A 281 -31.36 16.69 21.36
C VAL A 281 -31.21 18.06 20.69
N LYS A 282 -32.14 18.97 21.00
CA LYS A 282 -32.13 20.34 20.44
C LYS A 282 -30.80 21.04 20.76
N ASN A 283 -30.19 21.62 19.73
CA ASN A 283 -28.90 22.34 19.80
C ASN A 283 -27.69 21.50 20.26
N ASN A 284 -27.76 20.18 20.22
CA ASN A 284 -26.62 19.32 20.61
C ASN A 284 -25.73 18.91 19.43
N CYS A 285 -26.21 19.01 18.19
CA CYS A 285 -25.33 19.02 17.01
C CYS A 285 -24.59 20.36 16.95
N THR A 286 -23.34 20.38 17.40
CA THR A 286 -22.44 21.55 17.44
C THR A 286 -21.51 21.57 16.24
N ASN A 287 -21.09 22.78 15.83
CA ASN A 287 -20.13 22.95 14.76
C ASN A 287 -18.82 22.22 15.09
N ILE A 288 -18.29 21.45 14.13
CA ILE A 288 -16.95 20.89 14.26
C ILE A 288 -15.98 22.02 14.00
N ASN A 289 -15.08 22.32 14.95
CA ASN A 289 -14.01 23.26 14.72
C ASN A 289 -12.83 22.51 14.07
N GLU A 290 -12.77 22.49 12.74
CA GLU A 290 -11.69 21.81 12.02
C GLU A 290 -10.33 22.45 12.28
N CYS A 291 -10.30 23.76 12.57
CA CYS A 291 -9.08 24.50 12.85
C CYS A 291 -8.40 24.09 14.16
N GLU A 292 -9.17 23.86 15.23
CA GLU A 292 -8.63 23.38 16.51
C GLU A 292 -8.23 21.91 16.46
N ARG A 293 -8.96 21.09 15.69
CA ARG A 293 -8.66 19.66 15.51
C ARG A 293 -7.48 19.38 14.58
N GLY A 294 -7.04 20.38 13.83
CA GLY A 294 -6.04 20.21 12.77
C GLY A 294 -6.55 19.38 11.58
N ASN A 295 -7.86 19.16 11.48
CA ASN A 295 -8.50 18.41 10.38
C ASN A 295 -8.87 19.35 9.23
N HIS A 296 -7.89 20.09 8.73
CA HIS A 296 -8.10 21.09 7.68
C HIS A 296 -6.99 21.08 6.63
N ASP A 297 -7.34 21.49 5.42
CA ASP A 297 -6.43 21.53 4.28
C ASP A 297 -5.84 22.92 4.01
N CYS A 298 -5.84 23.81 5.01
CA CYS A 298 -5.13 25.08 4.90
C CYS A 298 -3.62 24.89 4.74
N LYS A 299 -3.01 25.64 3.82
CA LYS A 299 -1.56 25.69 3.61
C LYS A 299 -0.90 26.36 4.82
N HIS A 300 0.38 26.06 5.07
CA HIS A 300 1.15 26.64 6.19
C HIS A 300 1.17 28.18 6.18
N ASP A 301 1.07 28.80 5.00
CA ASP A 301 1.03 30.25 4.84
C ASP A 301 -0.39 30.84 4.89
N ALA A 302 -1.37 30.04 5.29
CA ALA A 302 -2.75 30.44 5.52
C ALA A 302 -3.15 30.28 6.99
N HIS A 303 -4.11 31.09 7.43
CA HIS A 303 -4.83 30.97 8.68
C HIS A 303 -6.15 30.24 8.45
N CYS A 304 -6.39 29.18 9.21
CA CYS A 304 -7.68 28.51 9.26
C CYS A 304 -8.67 29.35 10.07
N VAL A 305 -9.87 29.54 9.53
CA VAL A 305 -10.98 30.24 10.18
C VAL A 305 -12.20 29.31 10.16
N ASP A 306 -12.63 28.92 11.35
CA ASP A 306 -13.81 28.08 11.57
C ASP A 306 -15.08 28.83 11.15
N THR A 307 -16.00 28.14 10.47
CA THR A 307 -17.29 28.68 10.03
C THR A 307 -18.40 27.66 10.30
N PRO A 308 -19.67 28.08 10.44
CA PRO A 308 -20.75 27.12 10.68
C PRO A 308 -20.88 26.08 9.55
N GLY A 309 -20.58 24.81 9.86
CA GLY A 309 -20.60 23.64 8.99
C GLY A 309 -19.36 23.45 8.11
N ASN A 310 -18.31 24.26 8.24
CA ASN A 310 -17.11 24.17 7.40
C ASN A 310 -15.95 25.05 7.93
N TYR A 311 -14.83 25.11 7.22
CA TYR A 311 -13.76 26.06 7.47
C TYR A 311 -13.31 26.77 6.20
N THR A 312 -12.75 27.97 6.40
CA THR A 312 -12.13 28.77 5.34
C THR A 312 -10.66 28.99 5.63
N CYS A 313 -9.84 29.03 4.57
CA CYS A 313 -8.42 29.30 4.68
C CYS A 313 -8.16 30.71 4.15
N THR A 314 -7.49 31.54 4.95
CA THR A 314 -7.20 32.93 4.60
C THR A 314 -5.69 33.14 4.54
N CYS A 315 -5.17 33.67 3.44
CA CYS A 315 -3.72 33.86 3.31
C CYS A 315 -3.18 34.89 4.31
N LYS A 316 -1.98 34.62 4.83
CA LYS A 316 -1.23 35.57 5.68
C LYS A 316 -0.97 36.87 4.92
N HIS A 317 -0.75 37.97 5.65
CA HIS A 317 -0.44 39.27 5.05
C HIS A 317 0.73 39.19 4.05
N GLY A 318 0.53 39.80 2.88
CA GLY A 318 1.50 39.76 1.76
C GLY A 318 1.32 38.59 0.81
N TYR A 319 0.28 37.75 0.99
CA TYR A 319 -0.06 36.64 0.11
C TYR A 319 -1.50 36.73 -0.37
N TYR A 320 -1.78 36.22 -1.58
CA TYR A 320 -3.13 36.13 -2.17
C TYR A 320 -3.43 34.72 -2.68
N GLY A 321 -4.71 34.37 -2.72
CA GLY A 321 -5.22 33.06 -3.17
C GLY A 321 -6.29 32.51 -2.22
N ASP A 322 -6.62 31.22 -2.37
CA ASP A 322 -7.68 30.53 -1.59
C ASP A 322 -7.16 29.87 -0.30
N GLY A 323 -5.84 29.88 -0.08
CA GLY A 323 -5.21 29.35 1.13
C GLY A 323 -5.30 27.84 1.34
N ARG A 324 -5.86 27.07 0.39
CA ARG A 324 -6.01 25.62 0.49
C ARG A 324 -4.83 24.86 -0.16
N LYS A 325 -4.58 23.62 0.28
CA LYS A 325 -3.54 22.73 -0.28
C LYS A 325 -3.94 22.15 -1.65
N ASP A 326 -5.22 21.86 -1.83
CA ASP A 326 -5.83 21.31 -3.05
C ASP A 326 -6.29 22.41 -4.04
N GLY A 327 -6.13 23.68 -3.68
CA GLY A 327 -6.48 24.85 -4.48
C GLY A 327 -5.27 25.67 -4.98
N ASN A 328 -5.52 26.96 -5.20
CA ASN A 328 -4.51 27.95 -5.64
C ASN A 328 -3.49 28.31 -4.56
N GLY A 329 -3.75 27.94 -3.30
CA GLY A 329 -2.89 28.16 -2.15
C GLY A 329 -2.68 29.65 -1.86
N CYS A 330 -1.54 29.96 -1.24
CA CYS A 330 -1.09 31.33 -1.00
C CYS A 330 0.12 31.64 -1.87
N ASN A 331 0.03 32.71 -2.66
CA ASN A 331 1.06 33.22 -3.54
C ASN A 331 1.55 34.58 -3.05
N ALA A 332 2.86 34.78 -3.00
CA ALA A 332 3.44 36.03 -2.51
C ALA A 332 3.13 37.20 -3.46
N ASP A 333 2.69 38.31 -2.91
CA ASP A 333 2.45 39.55 -3.66
C ASP A 333 3.80 40.22 -4.01
N GLN A 334 4.28 39.97 -5.23
CA GLN A 334 5.56 40.52 -5.73
C GLN A 334 5.41 41.91 -6.36
N THR A 335 4.25 42.56 -6.29
CA THR A 335 4.01 43.84 -6.97
C THR A 335 4.94 44.97 -6.50
N ILE A 336 5.36 44.96 -5.23
CA ILE A 336 6.34 45.93 -4.70
C ILE A 336 7.74 45.70 -5.28
N VAL A 337 8.17 44.43 -5.37
CA VAL A 337 9.48 44.05 -5.91
C VAL A 337 9.56 44.43 -7.39
N ILE A 338 8.51 44.14 -8.16
CA ILE A 338 8.43 44.49 -9.58
C ILE A 338 8.52 46.00 -9.78
N LYS A 339 7.82 46.81 -8.96
CA LYS A 339 7.89 48.28 -9.04
C LYS A 339 9.31 48.81 -8.77
N ILE A 340 10.02 48.27 -7.79
CA ILE A 340 11.39 48.70 -7.47
C ILE A 340 12.36 48.35 -8.61
N VAL A 341 12.27 47.14 -9.18
CA VAL A 341 13.13 46.70 -10.27
C VAL A 341 12.95 47.57 -11.53
N VAL A 342 11.70 47.93 -11.85
CA VAL A 342 11.40 48.82 -13.00
C VAL A 342 12.01 50.21 -12.81
N VAL A 343 11.97 50.77 -11.59
CA VAL A 343 12.57 52.08 -11.32
C VAL A 343 14.08 52.04 -11.45
N ILE A 344 14.74 51.05 -10.83
CA ILE A 344 16.21 50.91 -10.87
C ILE A 344 16.71 50.72 -12.31
N THR A 345 16.05 49.85 -13.08
CA THR A 345 16.41 49.60 -14.47
C THR A 345 16.26 50.86 -15.34
N SER A 346 15.18 51.63 -15.14
CA SER A 346 14.99 52.90 -15.86
C SER A 346 16.11 53.92 -15.55
N CYS A 347 16.53 54.03 -14.28
CA CYS A 347 17.59 54.93 -13.87
C CYS A 347 18.95 54.55 -14.47
N VAL A 348 19.28 53.25 -14.49
CA VAL A 348 20.54 52.76 -15.09
C VAL A 348 20.58 53.04 -16.59
N ILE A 349 19.48 52.81 -17.31
CA ILE A 349 19.39 53.10 -18.75
C ILE A 349 19.60 54.59 -19.02
N PHE A 350 18.94 55.47 -18.26
CA PHE A 350 19.12 56.92 -18.39
C PHE A 350 20.58 57.35 -18.15
N LEU A 351 21.24 56.76 -17.15
CA LEU A 351 22.62 57.07 -16.81
C LEU A 351 23.59 56.64 -17.93
N LEU A 352 23.38 55.45 -18.51
CA LEU A 352 24.17 54.96 -19.66
C LEU A 352 24.00 55.86 -20.90
N ILE A 353 22.77 56.29 -21.20
CA ILE A 353 22.48 57.21 -22.32
C ILE A 353 23.17 58.56 -22.08
N PHE A 354 23.08 59.09 -20.86
CA PHE A 354 23.70 60.38 -20.51
C PHE A 354 25.23 60.35 -20.63
N VAL A 355 25.87 59.30 -20.10
CA VAL A 355 27.33 59.09 -20.21
C VAL A 355 27.75 58.96 -21.68
N THR A 356 26.99 58.20 -22.47
CA THR A 356 27.25 58.02 -23.91
C THR A 356 27.12 59.34 -24.67
N CYS A 357 26.08 60.13 -24.41
CA CYS A 357 25.91 61.47 -24.99
C CYS A 357 27.08 62.40 -24.64
N LEU A 358 27.51 62.44 -23.37
CA LEU A 358 28.66 63.23 -22.95
C LEU A 358 29.96 62.79 -23.63
N TYR A 359 30.16 61.48 -23.79
CA TYR A 359 31.30 60.93 -24.52
C TYR A 359 31.28 61.35 -25.99
N LEU A 360 30.13 61.25 -26.67
CA LEU A 360 29.98 61.66 -28.07
C LEU A 360 30.20 63.18 -28.26
N ILE A 361 29.69 64.02 -27.36
CA ILE A 361 29.91 65.47 -27.37
C ILE A 361 31.41 65.79 -27.20
N ARG A 362 32.08 65.13 -26.25
CA ARG A 362 33.53 65.28 -26.04
C ARG A 362 34.33 64.84 -27.27
N ARG A 363 33.96 63.71 -27.88
CA ARG A 363 34.59 63.18 -29.11
C ARG A 363 34.45 64.18 -30.27
N LYS A 364 33.27 64.77 -30.46
CA LYS A 364 33.03 65.80 -31.49
C LYS A 364 33.90 67.04 -31.28
N ARG A 365 33.97 67.56 -30.04
CA ARG A 365 34.80 68.73 -29.71
C ARG A 365 36.30 68.49 -29.95
N LYS A 366 36.79 67.27 -29.67
CA LYS A 366 38.19 66.89 -29.93
C LYS A 366 38.50 66.84 -31.43
N LEU A 367 37.56 66.35 -32.25
CA LEU A 367 37.72 66.26 -33.71
C LEU A 367 37.79 67.65 -34.37
N VAL A 368 36.93 68.59 -33.94
CA VAL A 368 36.92 69.97 -34.46
C VAL A 368 38.24 70.69 -34.19
N LYS A 369 38.78 70.57 -32.96
CA LYS A 369 40.09 71.15 -32.61
C LYS A 369 41.25 70.55 -33.42
N LEU A 370 41.17 69.29 -33.82
CA LEU A 370 42.18 68.65 -34.67
C LEU A 370 42.13 69.20 -36.11
N ARG A 371 40.93 69.42 -36.65
CA ARG A 371 40.71 69.98 -37.99
C ARG A 371 41.29 71.38 -38.13
N GLU A 372 41.15 72.21 -37.11
CA GLU A 372 41.71 73.57 -37.06
C GLU A 372 43.25 73.58 -37.00
N LYS A 373 43.85 72.62 -36.28
CA LYS A 373 45.31 72.40 -36.27
C LYS A 373 45.84 71.97 -37.64
N PHE A 374 45.14 71.09 -38.35
CA PHE A 374 45.54 70.69 -39.71
C PHE A 374 45.36 71.82 -40.73
N PHE A 375 44.32 72.65 -40.59
CA PHE A 375 44.10 73.82 -41.45
C PHE A 375 45.22 74.87 -41.33
N THR A 376 45.75 75.07 -40.13
CA THR A 376 46.87 75.98 -39.87
C THR A 376 48.22 75.40 -40.30
N GLN A 377 48.46 74.10 -40.08
CA GLN A 377 49.73 73.44 -40.46
C GLN A 377 49.89 73.24 -41.97
N ASN A 378 48.81 73.03 -42.72
CA ASN A 378 48.86 72.82 -44.18
C ASN A 378 48.80 74.13 -44.99
N GLY A 379 49.15 75.27 -44.39
CA GLY A 379 49.29 76.54 -45.11
C GLY A 379 47.97 77.22 -45.49
N GLY A 380 46.85 76.93 -44.82
CA GLY A 380 45.54 77.54 -45.10
C GLY A 380 45.54 79.09 -45.07
N MET A 381 46.44 79.70 -44.29
CA MET A 381 46.62 81.16 -44.26
C MET A 381 47.35 81.75 -45.50
N MET A 382 48.17 80.97 -46.22
CA MET A 382 48.82 81.42 -47.46
C MET A 382 47.83 81.56 -48.63
N LEU A 383 46.82 80.69 -48.68
CA LEU A 383 45.76 80.74 -49.69
C LEU A 383 44.84 81.96 -49.50
N GLN A 384 44.48 82.25 -48.24
CA GLN A 384 43.62 83.39 -47.90
C GLN A 384 44.31 84.75 -48.16
N ARG A 385 45.64 84.82 -47.98
CA ARG A 385 46.43 86.04 -48.22
C ARG A 385 46.65 86.36 -49.72
N ARG A 386 46.60 85.37 -50.62
CA ARG A 386 46.65 85.59 -52.09
C ARG A 386 45.29 85.94 -52.70
N ILE A 387 44.18 85.56 -52.05
CA ILE A 387 42.81 85.88 -52.51
C ILE A 387 42.35 87.27 -52.05
N SER A 388 42.93 87.83 -50.97
CA SER A 388 42.52 89.13 -50.39
C SER A 388 43.50 90.29 -50.63
N GLY A 389 44.48 90.16 -51.52
CA GLY A 389 45.47 91.21 -51.83
C GLY A 389 45.03 92.17 -52.93
N ASN A 390 44.89 93.46 -52.60
CA ASN A 390 44.48 94.53 -53.52
C ASN A 390 45.70 95.17 -54.21
N GLY A 391 46.11 94.63 -55.37
CA GLY A 391 47.14 95.25 -56.21
C GLY A 391 47.37 94.56 -57.56
N GLY A 392 47.05 95.25 -58.65
CA GLY A 392 47.63 95.07 -60.00
C GLY A 392 47.27 93.78 -60.76
N SER A 393 46.58 93.93 -61.90
CA SER A 393 46.19 92.84 -62.81
C SER A 393 47.40 92.08 -63.38
N GLN A 394 47.61 90.82 -62.98
CA GLN A 394 47.69 89.69 -63.92
C GLN A 394 47.80 88.27 -63.32
N ASP A 395 47.94 88.07 -61.99
CA ASP A 395 47.97 86.71 -61.41
C ASP A 395 47.27 86.61 -60.05
N GLN A 396 45.93 86.48 -60.03
CA GLN A 396 45.16 86.08 -58.84
C GLN A 396 44.78 84.60 -58.95
N ALA A 397 45.10 83.83 -57.90
CA ALA A 397 44.72 82.42 -57.82
C ALA A 397 43.22 82.32 -57.44
N SER A 398 42.39 81.85 -58.37
CA SER A 398 40.96 81.61 -58.14
C SER A 398 40.71 80.20 -57.63
N VAL A 399 39.75 80.05 -56.71
CA VAL A 399 39.29 78.74 -56.22
C VAL A 399 38.11 78.31 -57.10
N PHE A 400 38.24 77.14 -57.74
CA PHE A 400 37.19 76.53 -58.55
C PHE A 400 36.61 75.33 -57.81
N THR A 401 35.29 75.15 -57.89
CA THR A 401 34.61 73.95 -57.38
C THR A 401 34.84 72.76 -58.30
N ILE A 402 34.66 71.55 -57.77
CA ILE A 402 34.81 70.31 -58.57
C ILE A 402 33.80 70.27 -59.72
N GLU A 403 32.59 70.80 -59.53
CA GLU A 403 31.56 70.85 -60.58
C GLU A 403 31.89 71.81 -61.72
N GLU A 404 32.48 72.97 -61.42
CA GLU A 404 32.96 73.90 -62.44
C GLU A 404 34.06 73.28 -63.29
N LEU A 405 35.00 72.56 -62.67
CA LEU A 405 36.08 71.86 -63.37
C LEU A 405 35.57 70.67 -64.20
N LYS A 406 34.56 69.94 -63.71
CA LYS A 406 33.85 68.91 -64.49
C LYS A 406 33.18 69.55 -65.70
N THR A 407 32.45 70.64 -65.53
CA THR A 407 31.76 71.33 -66.63
C THR A 407 32.75 71.81 -67.69
N ALA A 408 33.86 72.44 -67.27
CA ALA A 408 34.87 72.96 -68.17
C ALA A 408 35.59 71.86 -69.00
N THR A 409 35.72 70.66 -68.44
CA THR A 409 36.39 69.51 -69.08
C THR A 409 35.43 68.53 -69.75
N ASN A 410 34.13 68.83 -69.82
CA ASN A 410 33.09 67.89 -70.25
C ASN A 410 33.12 66.57 -69.43
N ASN A 411 33.08 66.70 -68.11
CA ASN A 411 33.22 65.64 -67.12
C ASN A 411 34.51 64.81 -67.27
N TYR A 412 35.64 65.49 -67.49
CA TYR A 412 36.95 64.88 -67.71
C TYR A 412 36.97 63.88 -68.90
N ASP A 413 36.40 64.30 -70.02
CA ASP A 413 36.32 63.54 -71.27
C ASP A 413 37.72 63.14 -71.79
N GLU A 414 37.91 61.89 -72.19
CA GLU A 414 39.20 61.39 -72.65
C GLU A 414 39.67 62.05 -73.95
N SER A 415 38.75 62.50 -74.80
CA SER A 415 39.08 63.22 -76.05
C SER A 415 39.72 64.59 -75.80
N ARG A 416 39.58 65.13 -74.59
CA ARG A 416 40.15 66.43 -74.19
C ARG A 416 41.49 66.29 -73.50
N ILE A 417 42.05 65.10 -73.40
CA ILE A 417 43.34 64.88 -72.73
C ILE A 417 44.47 65.50 -73.56
N ILE A 418 45.22 66.40 -72.93
CA ILE A 418 46.41 67.01 -73.51
C ILE A 418 47.64 66.13 -73.19
N GLY A 419 47.64 65.42 -72.06
CA GLY A 419 48.69 64.46 -71.71
C GLY A 419 48.42 63.67 -70.43
N LYS A 420 48.93 62.44 -70.36
CA LYS A 420 48.91 61.57 -69.16
C LYS A 420 50.36 61.39 -68.66
N GLY A 421 50.58 61.49 -67.34
CA GLY A 421 51.89 61.23 -66.72
C GLY A 421 51.76 60.76 -65.27
N GLY A 422 52.89 60.47 -64.61
CA GLY A 422 52.92 59.88 -63.25
C GLY A 422 52.29 60.73 -62.14
N PHE A 423 52.05 62.02 -62.39
CA PHE A 423 51.41 62.95 -61.45
C PHE A 423 49.97 63.31 -61.84
N GLY A 424 49.32 62.47 -62.66
CA GLY A 424 47.93 62.64 -63.07
C GLY A 424 47.74 63.06 -64.54
N THR A 425 46.48 63.26 -64.89
CA THR A 425 46.03 63.51 -66.27
C THR A 425 45.72 64.99 -66.48
N VAL A 426 46.21 65.57 -67.57
CA VAL A 426 45.94 66.96 -67.96
C VAL A 426 44.88 67.00 -69.05
N TYR A 427 43.79 67.72 -68.81
CA TYR A 427 42.66 67.91 -69.71
C TYR A 427 42.63 69.35 -70.25
N LYS A 428 42.15 69.52 -71.49
CA LYS A 428 41.79 70.81 -72.08
C LYS A 428 40.41 71.20 -71.58
N GLY A 429 40.37 72.21 -70.72
CA GLY A 429 39.14 72.82 -70.24
C GLY A 429 38.79 74.11 -70.98
N VAL A 430 37.50 74.43 -71.07
CA VAL A 430 37.04 75.78 -71.42
C VAL A 430 36.18 76.27 -70.26
N LEU A 431 36.60 77.35 -69.61
CA LEU A 431 35.86 77.94 -68.49
C LEU A 431 34.60 78.65 -69.00
N SER A 432 33.68 78.98 -68.08
CA SER A 432 32.41 79.67 -68.39
C SER A 432 32.60 81.06 -69.02
N ASP A 433 33.77 81.68 -68.86
CA ASP A 433 34.17 82.93 -69.52
C ASP A 433 34.83 82.73 -70.89
N ASN A 434 34.70 81.53 -71.47
CA ASN A 434 35.24 81.12 -72.77
C ASN A 434 36.77 81.06 -72.87
N ARG A 435 37.50 81.13 -71.75
CA ARG A 435 38.96 80.94 -71.73
C ARG A 435 39.33 79.46 -71.77
N ALA A 436 40.23 79.10 -72.67
CA ALA A 436 40.82 77.77 -72.74
C ALA A 436 41.93 77.61 -71.69
N VAL A 437 41.88 76.54 -70.90
CA VAL A 437 42.81 76.26 -69.80
C VAL A 437 43.24 74.79 -69.80
N ALA A 438 44.39 74.50 -69.19
CA ALA A 438 44.82 73.13 -68.93
C ALA A 438 44.50 72.76 -67.47
N ILE A 439 43.67 71.74 -67.26
CA ILE A 439 43.22 71.27 -65.94
C ILE A 439 43.89 69.95 -65.64
N LYS A 440 44.78 69.93 -64.63
CA LYS A 440 45.49 68.72 -64.20
C LYS A 440 44.75 68.04 -63.06
N LYS A 441 44.19 66.86 -63.32
CA LYS A 441 43.56 65.98 -62.32
C LYS A 441 44.62 65.04 -61.72
N LEU A 442 44.89 65.20 -60.44
CA LEU A 442 45.80 64.32 -59.69
C LEU A 442 45.11 62.95 -59.48
N LEU A 443 45.86 61.86 -59.62
CA LEU A 443 45.37 60.50 -59.40
C LEU A 443 45.27 60.25 -57.88
N HIS A 444 44.09 60.42 -57.30
CA HIS A 444 43.86 60.05 -55.90
C HIS A 444 43.14 58.71 -55.84
N VAL A 445 43.86 57.71 -55.34
CA VAL A 445 43.41 56.40 -54.93
C VAL A 445 42.43 56.58 -53.76
N LEU A 446 41.30 55.87 -53.79
CA LEU A 446 40.15 55.88 -52.86
C LEU A 446 39.03 56.87 -53.24
N ASP A 447 38.15 56.42 -54.14
CA ASP A 447 36.77 56.94 -54.22
C ASP A 447 35.99 56.51 -52.96
N GLU A 448 35.18 57.42 -52.45
CA GLU A 448 34.40 57.34 -51.19
C GLU A 448 33.13 56.48 -51.28
N ASP A 449 32.94 55.69 -52.35
CA ASP A 449 31.75 54.89 -52.59
C ASP A 449 31.96 53.36 -52.40
N LEU A 450 32.66 52.96 -51.34
CA LEU A 450 32.60 51.58 -50.85
C LEU A 450 31.97 51.53 -49.46
N GLN A 451 30.65 51.29 -49.47
CA GLN A 451 29.85 50.87 -48.34
C GLN A 451 30.51 49.65 -47.67
N LEU A 452 31.11 49.88 -46.50
CA LEU A 452 31.89 48.92 -45.74
C LEU A 452 30.98 47.99 -44.95
N ASN A 453 30.20 47.15 -45.63
CA ASN A 453 29.39 46.11 -45.00
C ASN A 453 29.24 44.88 -45.93
N ASP A 454 30.31 44.44 -46.62
CA ASP A 454 30.55 43.02 -46.93
C ASP A 454 31.88 42.81 -47.67
N VAL A 455 33.01 43.02 -46.98
CA VAL A 455 34.33 42.60 -47.50
C VAL A 455 34.90 41.55 -46.56
N PRO A 456 35.19 40.31 -47.03
CA PRO A 456 35.77 39.26 -46.20
C PRO A 456 37.05 39.75 -45.51
N SER A 457 37.17 39.48 -44.19
CA SER A 457 38.26 39.97 -43.34
C SER A 457 39.68 39.67 -43.87
N GLU A 458 39.80 38.62 -44.69
CA GLU A 458 41.02 38.17 -45.36
C GLU A 458 41.53 39.19 -46.40
N ILE A 459 40.63 39.87 -47.13
CA ILE A 459 41.00 40.88 -48.15
C ILE A 459 41.55 42.15 -47.47
N ILE A 460 41.03 42.50 -46.29
CA ILE A 460 41.55 43.62 -45.48
C ILE A 460 42.95 43.30 -44.93
N GLN A 461 43.23 42.04 -44.59
CA GLN A 461 44.56 41.63 -44.13
C GLN A 461 45.57 41.59 -45.28
N VAL A 462 45.20 41.06 -46.45
CA VAL A 462 46.08 41.02 -47.63
C VAL A 462 46.37 42.44 -48.15
N SER A 463 45.40 43.35 -48.14
CA SER A 463 45.60 44.75 -48.53
C SER A 463 46.54 45.51 -47.58
N ARG A 464 46.46 45.29 -46.26
CA ARG A 464 47.41 45.86 -45.29
C ARG A 464 48.82 45.27 -45.40
N LEU A 465 48.93 44.00 -45.78
CA LEU A 465 50.24 43.40 -46.09
C LEU A 465 50.84 44.02 -47.35
N ALA A 466 50.04 44.20 -48.40
CA ALA A 466 50.47 44.87 -49.63
C ALA A 466 50.90 46.33 -49.40
N GLU A 467 50.21 47.09 -48.55
CA GLU A 467 50.61 48.45 -48.17
C GLU A 467 52.01 48.48 -47.52
N ARG A 468 52.30 47.54 -46.61
CA ARG A 468 53.62 47.43 -45.97
C ARG A 468 54.71 47.04 -46.96
N CYS A 469 54.40 46.17 -47.93
CA CYS A 469 55.33 45.79 -49.02
C CYS A 469 55.64 46.95 -49.98
N LEU A 470 54.82 48.00 -50.03
CA LEU A 470 54.97 49.14 -50.94
C LEU A 470 55.60 50.39 -50.28
N ARG A 471 56.09 50.29 -49.04
CA ARG A 471 56.74 51.42 -48.35
C ARG A 471 58.02 51.87 -49.05
N ILE A 472 58.19 53.20 -49.13
CA ILE A 472 59.26 53.82 -49.92
C ILE A 472 60.66 53.48 -49.36
N LYS A 473 60.82 53.44 -48.03
CA LYS A 473 62.07 53.03 -47.37
C LYS A 473 62.21 51.50 -47.33
N GLY A 474 63.34 50.98 -47.79
CA GLY A 474 63.59 49.53 -47.85
C GLY A 474 63.62 48.84 -46.48
N GLU A 475 64.07 49.54 -45.44
CA GLU A 475 64.19 49.02 -44.06
C GLU A 475 62.83 48.85 -43.36
N GLU A 476 61.78 49.52 -43.84
CA GLU A 476 60.42 49.44 -43.29
C GLU A 476 59.53 48.45 -44.05
N ARG A 477 60.04 47.84 -45.13
CA ARG A 477 59.32 46.80 -45.86
C ARG A 477 59.55 45.46 -45.18
N PRO A 478 58.50 44.64 -45.01
CA PRO A 478 58.67 43.28 -44.51
C PRO A 478 59.54 42.47 -45.47
N THR A 479 60.33 41.56 -44.93
CA THR A 479 61.09 40.62 -45.74
C THR A 479 60.16 39.64 -46.44
N MET A 480 60.53 39.13 -47.62
CA MET A 480 59.70 38.14 -48.32
C MET A 480 59.42 36.87 -47.50
N LYS A 481 60.27 36.56 -46.51
CA LYS A 481 60.06 35.47 -45.57
C LYS A 481 58.93 35.77 -44.57
N GLU A 482 58.85 37.00 -44.05
CA GLU A 482 57.74 37.44 -43.20
C GLU A 482 56.43 37.54 -43.97
N VAL A 483 56.47 38.04 -45.21
CA VAL A 483 55.31 38.08 -46.12
C VAL A 483 54.77 36.67 -46.38
N ALA A 484 55.65 35.69 -46.62
CA ALA A 484 55.25 34.30 -46.84
C ALA A 484 54.61 33.65 -45.60
N ILE A 485 55.13 33.95 -44.41
CA ILE A 485 54.58 33.44 -43.14
C ILE A 485 53.18 34.02 -42.87
N GLU A 486 52.99 35.33 -43.06
CA GLU A 486 51.66 35.94 -42.89
C GLU A 486 50.65 35.41 -43.93
N LEU A 487 51.07 35.23 -45.20
CA LEU A 487 50.20 34.65 -46.23
C LEU A 487 49.82 33.19 -45.93
N GLN A 488 50.73 32.39 -45.38
CA GLN A 488 50.41 31.03 -44.92
C GLN A 488 49.44 31.04 -43.73
N GLY A 489 49.58 31.99 -42.81
CA GLY A 489 48.65 32.17 -41.69
C GLY A 489 47.22 32.55 -42.12
N ILE A 490 47.10 33.38 -43.17
CA ILE A 490 45.81 33.76 -43.77
C ILE A 490 45.18 32.57 -44.54
N SER A 491 46.00 31.66 -45.08
CA SER A 491 45.53 30.49 -45.85
C SER A 491 45.16 29.26 -45.00
N ALA A 492 45.60 29.18 -43.74
CA ALA A 492 45.39 28.02 -42.86
C ALA A 492 44.06 28.04 -42.07
N SER A 493 43.19 29.04 -42.29
CA SER A 493 41.90 29.20 -41.59
C SER A 493 40.75 28.36 -42.18
N LYS A 494 41.02 27.47 -43.15
CA LYS A 494 40.02 26.57 -43.75
C LYS A 494 40.29 25.12 -43.37
N ILE A 495 39.55 24.58 -42.39
CA ILE A 495 38.78 23.32 -42.50
C ILE A 495 37.82 23.19 -41.28
N PRO A 496 36.58 22.68 -41.47
CA PRO A 496 35.45 22.80 -40.55
C PRO A 496 35.26 21.59 -39.62
N LYS A 497 34.47 21.79 -38.55
CA LYS A 497 33.96 20.75 -37.64
C LYS A 497 33.12 19.69 -38.38
N HIS A 498 33.34 18.42 -38.06
CA HIS A 498 32.54 17.28 -38.53
C HIS A 498 31.35 17.01 -37.57
N PRO A 499 30.12 16.73 -38.06
CA PRO A 499 29.00 16.23 -37.27
C PRO A 499 28.93 14.69 -37.28
N TRP A 500 28.17 14.10 -36.33
CA TRP A 500 27.83 12.68 -36.11
C TRP A 500 28.45 12.02 -34.86
N VAL A 501 27.67 12.04 -33.77
CA VAL A 501 27.66 10.99 -32.74
C VAL A 501 26.29 10.31 -32.84
N GLN A 502 26.26 9.10 -33.38
CA GLN A 502 25.19 8.11 -33.25
C GLN A 502 25.79 6.71 -33.04
N SER A 503 24.99 5.84 -32.42
CA SER A 503 25.19 4.42 -32.06
C SER A 503 25.87 4.22 -30.69
N ARG A 504 25.32 3.46 -29.73
CA ARG A 504 24.92 2.04 -29.78
C ARG A 504 24.08 1.68 -28.54
N SER A 505 23.00 0.94 -28.75
CA SER A 505 22.43 -0.02 -27.78
C SER A 505 23.23 -1.32 -27.90
N ASN A 506 23.76 -1.82 -26.78
CA ASN A 506 24.30 -3.18 -26.70
C ASN A 506 23.28 -4.08 -26.02
N GLU A 507 22.92 -5.14 -26.73
CA GLU A 507 22.19 -6.32 -26.24
C GLU A 507 23.09 -7.12 -25.30
N ASN A 508 22.49 -7.68 -24.25
CA ASN A 508 23.13 -8.58 -23.31
C ASN A 508 23.11 -10.02 -23.84
N GLU A 509 24.23 -10.69 -23.64
CA GLU A 509 24.50 -12.10 -23.89
C GLU A 509 23.55 -13.02 -23.09
N ALA A 510 22.97 -14.01 -23.76
CA ALA A 510 22.43 -15.21 -23.12
C ALA A 510 23.38 -16.38 -23.42
N LEU A 511 23.92 -16.93 -22.33
CA LEU A 511 24.86 -18.04 -22.29
C LEU A 511 24.14 -19.36 -22.63
N VAL A 512 24.49 -19.99 -23.75
CA VAL A 512 24.06 -21.34 -24.11
C VAL A 512 24.91 -22.35 -23.34
N ILE A 513 24.30 -23.09 -22.43
CA ILE A 513 24.88 -24.32 -21.86
C ILE A 513 24.44 -25.49 -22.73
N THR A 514 25.43 -26.16 -23.29
CA THR A 514 25.35 -27.41 -24.04
C THR A 514 25.25 -28.60 -23.09
N SER A 515 24.16 -29.36 -23.18
CA SER A 515 24.19 -30.83 -23.12
C SER A 515 22.87 -31.40 -23.64
N ALA A 516 22.82 -31.66 -24.94
CA ALA A 516 21.75 -32.47 -25.53
C ALA A 516 22.02 -33.94 -25.17
N GLN A 517 21.46 -34.38 -24.04
CA GLN A 517 20.92 -35.73 -23.98
C GLN A 517 19.67 -35.71 -24.88
N GLU A 518 19.47 -36.74 -25.72
CA GLU A 518 18.28 -36.83 -26.59
C GLU A 518 17.02 -36.81 -25.72
N VAL A 519 16.50 -35.61 -25.45
CA VAL A 519 15.20 -35.42 -24.81
C VAL A 519 14.20 -35.93 -25.81
N PRO A 520 13.35 -36.91 -25.44
CA PRO A 520 12.24 -37.27 -26.29
C PRO A 520 11.47 -35.97 -26.55
N ALA A 521 11.32 -35.49 -27.79
CA ALA A 521 10.43 -34.38 -28.23
C ALA A 521 9.13 -34.18 -27.40
N CYS A 522 9.22 -33.53 -26.24
CA CYS A 522 8.10 -33.34 -25.33
C CYS A 522 7.11 -32.38 -25.98
N GLU A 523 5.83 -32.64 -25.80
CA GLU A 523 4.81 -31.69 -26.23
C GLU A 523 4.95 -30.41 -25.40
N THR A 524 5.05 -29.26 -26.08
CA THR A 524 5.31 -27.96 -25.44
C THR A 524 4.04 -27.19 -25.12
N SER A 525 2.89 -27.62 -25.64
CA SER A 525 1.58 -27.02 -25.37
C SER A 525 0.45 -27.97 -25.74
N CYS A 526 -0.69 -27.82 -25.07
CA CYS A 526 -1.95 -28.45 -25.43
C CYS A 526 -3.01 -27.36 -25.51
N GLY A 527 -3.49 -27.08 -26.74
CA GLY A 527 -4.30 -25.89 -27.00
C GLY A 527 -3.48 -24.63 -26.73
N ASP A 528 -4.05 -23.71 -25.97
CA ASP A 528 -3.40 -22.46 -25.55
C ASP A 528 -2.55 -22.60 -24.28
N VAL A 529 -2.54 -23.78 -23.65
CA VAL A 529 -1.84 -24.01 -22.37
C VAL A 529 -0.41 -24.51 -22.63
N PRO A 530 0.64 -23.75 -22.22
CA PRO A 530 2.02 -24.17 -22.39
C PRO A 530 2.41 -25.26 -21.38
N ILE A 531 2.90 -26.41 -21.86
CA ILE A 531 3.36 -27.52 -21.03
C ILE A 531 4.87 -27.37 -20.84
N THR A 532 5.29 -27.03 -19.63
CA THR A 532 6.71 -26.86 -19.27
C THR A 532 7.05 -27.66 -18.02
N PHE A 533 8.30 -28.15 -17.93
CA PHE A 533 8.78 -28.88 -16.76
C PHE A 533 8.55 -28.06 -15.48
N PRO A 534 7.97 -28.63 -14.40
CA PRO A 534 7.85 -30.07 -14.09
C PRO A 534 6.68 -30.83 -14.75
N PHE A 535 5.82 -30.18 -15.54
CA PHE A 535 4.71 -30.81 -16.25
C PHE A 535 5.15 -31.43 -17.59
N GLY A 536 4.50 -32.50 -18.01
CA GLY A 536 4.80 -33.15 -19.28
C GLY A 536 3.78 -34.19 -19.72
N SER A 537 3.69 -34.44 -21.03
CA SER A 537 2.68 -35.35 -21.59
C SER A 537 3.09 -36.80 -21.71
N ARG A 538 4.35 -37.12 -21.38
CA ARG A 538 4.88 -38.48 -21.50
C ARG A 538 6.06 -38.72 -20.57
N GLU A 539 6.37 -40.00 -20.39
CA GLU A 539 7.45 -40.44 -19.52
C GLU A 539 8.78 -39.78 -19.89
N GLY A 540 9.47 -39.24 -18.88
CA GLY A 540 10.68 -38.43 -19.07
C GLY A 540 10.44 -36.93 -19.30
N CYS A 541 9.19 -36.48 -19.50
CA CYS A 541 8.85 -35.06 -19.66
C CYS A 541 8.21 -34.42 -18.42
N TYR A 542 7.85 -35.22 -17.39
CA TYR A 542 7.24 -34.75 -16.15
C TYR A 542 8.04 -35.22 -14.93
N TYR A 543 7.90 -34.54 -13.78
CA TYR A 543 8.60 -34.85 -12.53
C TYR A 543 8.05 -36.09 -11.80
N SER A 544 6.73 -36.16 -11.60
CA SER A 544 6.03 -37.28 -10.97
C SER A 544 4.71 -37.57 -11.72
N SER A 545 4.03 -38.67 -11.39
CA SER A 545 2.72 -38.99 -11.99
C SER A 545 1.68 -37.88 -11.81
N ASP A 546 1.80 -37.07 -10.76
CA ASP A 546 0.88 -35.96 -10.48
C ASP A 546 1.12 -34.78 -11.45
N PHE A 547 2.28 -34.71 -12.11
CA PHE A 547 2.63 -33.70 -13.12
C PHE A 547 2.38 -34.17 -14.56
N LEU A 548 1.81 -35.36 -14.76
CA LEU A 548 1.44 -35.87 -16.07
C LEU A 548 0.25 -35.08 -16.63
N VAL A 549 0.38 -34.60 -17.87
CA VAL A 549 -0.67 -33.88 -18.60
C VAL A 549 -1.12 -34.70 -19.82
N THR A 550 -2.40 -35.04 -19.91
CA THR A 550 -2.98 -35.69 -21.10
C THR A 550 -3.77 -34.66 -21.91
N CYS A 551 -3.48 -34.58 -23.22
CA CYS A 551 -4.15 -33.66 -24.12
C CYS A 551 -5.26 -34.39 -24.90
N ASP A 552 -6.54 -34.16 -24.55
CA ASP A 552 -7.65 -34.69 -25.34
C ASP A 552 -7.86 -33.84 -26.59
N ARG A 553 -8.00 -34.51 -27.73
CA ARG A 553 -8.20 -33.90 -29.05
C ARG A 553 -9.47 -34.41 -29.73
N SER A 554 -10.31 -35.13 -29.00
CA SER A 554 -11.49 -35.81 -29.53
C SER A 554 -12.67 -34.88 -29.84
N SER A 555 -12.73 -33.71 -29.18
CA SER A 555 -13.91 -32.82 -29.17
C SER A 555 -13.74 -31.47 -29.89
N GLY A 556 -12.62 -31.22 -30.57
CA GLY A 556 -12.36 -29.95 -31.26
C GLY A 556 -11.01 -29.35 -30.86
N GLU A 557 -11.03 -28.22 -30.15
CA GLU A 557 -9.81 -27.62 -29.59
C GLU A 557 -9.16 -28.56 -28.55
N PRO A 558 -7.82 -28.71 -28.55
CA PRO A 558 -7.18 -29.61 -27.60
C PRO A 558 -7.32 -29.13 -26.15
N VAL A 559 -7.81 -30.01 -25.26
CA VAL A 559 -8.03 -29.70 -23.84
C VAL A 559 -7.05 -30.50 -22.97
N PRO A 560 -6.25 -29.83 -22.12
CA PRO A 560 -5.32 -30.52 -21.22
C PRO A 560 -6.00 -31.00 -19.94
N PHE A 561 -5.65 -32.20 -19.51
CA PHE A 561 -6.12 -32.84 -18.28
C PHE A 561 -4.96 -33.35 -17.44
N PHE A 562 -5.12 -33.41 -16.13
CA PHE A 562 -4.16 -34.14 -15.28
C PHE A 562 -4.25 -35.65 -15.53
N GLY A 563 -3.15 -36.38 -15.31
CA GLY A 563 -3.11 -37.84 -15.21
C GLY A 563 -3.36 -38.60 -16.51
N ARG A 564 -3.25 -39.95 -16.46
CA ARG A 564 -3.29 -40.83 -17.64
C ARG A 564 -4.71 -41.29 -18.03
N ASN A 565 -5.67 -41.20 -17.10
CA ASN A 565 -7.04 -41.72 -17.21
C ASN A 565 -8.12 -40.77 -16.63
N THR A 566 -7.77 -39.53 -16.32
CA THR A 566 -8.65 -38.58 -15.63
C THR A 566 -9.19 -37.56 -16.62
N THR A 567 -10.37 -37.85 -17.19
CA THR A 567 -11.18 -36.89 -17.96
C THR A 567 -11.75 -35.76 -17.10
N ASP A 568 -11.43 -35.74 -15.82
CA ASP A 568 -12.26 -35.08 -14.81
C ASP A 568 -11.62 -33.82 -14.22
N ILE A 569 -10.35 -33.56 -14.52
CA ILE A 569 -9.63 -32.39 -14.02
C ILE A 569 -8.96 -31.72 -15.22
N GLU A 570 -9.73 -30.86 -15.86
CA GLU A 570 -9.26 -29.99 -16.94
C GLU A 570 -8.33 -28.91 -16.35
N ILE A 571 -7.24 -28.63 -17.07
CA ILE A 571 -6.29 -27.58 -16.70
C ILE A 571 -6.64 -26.33 -17.51
N SER A 572 -7.03 -25.24 -16.84
CA SER A 572 -7.31 -23.98 -17.53
C SER A 572 -6.02 -23.20 -17.81
N ASN A 573 -5.06 -23.27 -16.89
CA ASN A 573 -3.79 -22.55 -17.00
C ASN A 573 -2.70 -23.17 -16.11
N MET A 574 -1.44 -22.98 -16.46
CA MET A 574 -0.31 -23.38 -15.64
C MET A 574 0.84 -22.37 -15.73
N SER A 575 1.40 -22.01 -14.57
CA SER A 575 2.50 -21.06 -14.44
C SER A 575 3.62 -21.66 -13.61
N THR A 576 4.72 -22.02 -14.28
CA THR A 576 5.92 -22.54 -13.61
C THR A 576 6.69 -21.45 -12.87
N SER A 577 6.61 -20.19 -13.31
CA SER A 577 7.20 -19.05 -12.59
C SER A 577 6.49 -18.73 -11.27
N GLU A 578 5.17 -18.92 -11.23
CA GLU A 578 4.39 -18.72 -10.00
C GLU A 578 4.24 -20.00 -9.17
N SER A 579 4.65 -21.16 -9.72
CA SER A 579 4.43 -22.49 -9.14
C SER A 579 2.94 -22.77 -8.87
N GLU A 580 2.08 -22.33 -9.80
CA GLU A 580 0.63 -22.45 -9.70
C GLU A 580 0.06 -23.16 -10.93
N VAL A 581 -1.00 -23.93 -10.70
CA VAL A 581 -1.80 -24.56 -11.74
C VAL A 581 -3.27 -24.30 -11.43
N GLU A 582 -3.99 -23.84 -12.44
CA GLU A 582 -5.42 -23.57 -12.36
C GLU A 582 -6.17 -24.72 -13.03
N ILE A 583 -7.16 -25.25 -12.32
CA ILE A 583 -7.94 -26.41 -12.74
C ILE A 583 -9.42 -26.10 -12.72
N MET A 584 -10.14 -26.70 -13.65
CA MET A 584 -11.59 -26.74 -13.65
C MET A 584 -12.03 -28.01 -12.95
N MET A 585 -12.55 -27.85 -11.73
CA MET A 585 -13.15 -28.94 -10.97
C MET A 585 -14.65 -29.01 -11.25
N PHE A 586 -15.21 -30.23 -11.30
CA PHE A 586 -16.66 -30.39 -11.35
C PHE A 586 -17.34 -29.86 -10.09
N VAL A 587 -18.50 -29.24 -10.29
CA VAL A 587 -19.38 -28.83 -9.20
C VAL A 587 -20.04 -30.08 -8.61
N GLY A 588 -19.75 -30.35 -7.34
CA GLY A 588 -20.42 -31.41 -6.60
C GLY A 588 -21.89 -31.10 -6.41
N ARG A 589 -22.72 -32.15 -6.43
CA ARG A 589 -24.16 -32.03 -6.24
C ARG A 589 -24.64 -33.14 -5.34
N ASP A 590 -25.49 -32.80 -4.37
CA ASP A 590 -26.19 -33.76 -3.53
C ASP A 590 -27.70 -33.59 -3.78
N CYS A 591 -28.23 -34.41 -4.69
CA CYS A 591 -29.63 -34.38 -5.10
C CYS A 591 -30.34 -35.62 -4.56
N TYR A 592 -31.45 -35.43 -3.83
CA TYR A 592 -32.29 -36.51 -3.31
C TYR A 592 -33.12 -37.25 -4.38
N ASP A 593 -32.94 -36.93 -5.66
CA ASP A 593 -33.59 -37.64 -6.77
C ASP A 593 -32.79 -38.87 -7.20
N ALA A 594 -33.38 -39.73 -8.05
CA ALA A 594 -32.81 -41.01 -8.48
C ALA A 594 -31.49 -40.91 -9.28
N SER A 595 -30.94 -39.70 -9.46
CA SER A 595 -29.70 -39.42 -10.20
C SER A 595 -28.42 -39.69 -9.39
N GLY A 596 -28.54 -39.85 -8.07
CA GLY A 596 -27.39 -39.96 -7.17
C GLY A 596 -26.61 -38.65 -7.02
N GLY A 597 -26.06 -38.42 -5.82
CA GLY A 597 -25.08 -37.35 -5.61
C GLY A 597 -23.78 -37.62 -6.36
N ASN A 598 -23.03 -36.56 -6.67
CA ASN A 598 -21.66 -36.65 -7.16
C ASN A 598 -20.76 -35.82 -6.25
N GLU A 599 -19.80 -36.48 -5.60
CA GLU A 599 -18.80 -35.88 -4.74
C GLU A 599 -17.47 -35.77 -5.50
N PRO A 600 -17.08 -34.58 -6.00
CA PRO A 600 -15.86 -34.41 -6.75
C PRO A 600 -14.66 -34.65 -5.81
N THR A 601 -13.84 -35.63 -6.13
CA THR A 601 -12.64 -35.97 -5.35
C THR A 601 -11.39 -35.48 -6.09
N LEU A 602 -10.55 -34.69 -5.41
CA LEU A 602 -9.25 -34.27 -5.93
C LEU A 602 -8.12 -35.03 -5.24
N ARG A 603 -7.38 -35.84 -5.99
CA ARG A 603 -6.24 -36.62 -5.48
C ARG A 603 -4.96 -36.20 -6.19
N LEU A 604 -4.34 -35.14 -5.68
CA LEU A 604 -3.04 -34.64 -6.13
C LEU A 604 -2.13 -34.51 -4.91
N SER A 605 -1.22 -35.47 -4.73
CA SER A 605 -0.38 -35.58 -3.52
C SER A 605 0.75 -34.56 -3.48
N ASP A 606 1.27 -34.17 -4.64
CA ASP A 606 2.33 -33.16 -4.77
C ASP A 606 1.80 -31.71 -4.76
N PHE A 607 0.48 -31.51 -4.80
CA PHE A 607 -0.15 -30.20 -4.91
C PHE A 607 -0.89 -29.78 -3.63
N ARG A 608 -0.92 -28.46 -3.38
CA ARG A 608 -1.69 -27.86 -2.29
C ARG A 608 -2.70 -26.88 -2.88
N ILE A 609 -3.92 -26.87 -2.35
CA ILE A 609 -4.95 -25.90 -2.74
C ILE A 609 -4.51 -24.52 -2.24
N SER A 610 -4.34 -23.59 -3.17
CA SER A 610 -3.96 -22.20 -2.85
C SER A 610 -5.06 -21.49 -2.06
N SER A 611 -4.66 -20.64 -1.11
CA SER A 611 -5.58 -19.79 -0.33
C SER A 611 -6.26 -18.69 -1.16
N LYS A 612 -5.90 -18.55 -2.45
CA LYS A 612 -6.59 -17.69 -3.42
C LYS A 612 -8.01 -18.19 -3.76
N ASN A 613 -8.29 -19.47 -3.49
CA ASN A 613 -9.57 -20.09 -3.82
C ASN A 613 -10.67 -19.79 -2.79
N LYS A 614 -11.92 -19.80 -3.25
CA LYS A 614 -13.12 -19.75 -2.40
C LYS A 614 -13.92 -21.03 -2.54
N TYR A 615 -14.33 -21.60 -1.41
CA TYR A 615 -15.27 -22.71 -1.39
C TYR A 615 -16.69 -22.19 -1.22
N VAL A 616 -17.58 -22.61 -2.10
CA VAL A 616 -18.96 -22.11 -2.16
C VAL A 616 -19.89 -23.31 -2.18
N ALA A 617 -20.85 -23.31 -1.26
CA ALA A 617 -21.96 -24.25 -1.25
C ALA A 617 -23.27 -23.45 -1.46
N ILE A 618 -24.19 -24.00 -2.24
CA ILE A 618 -25.45 -23.36 -2.60
C ILE A 618 -26.57 -24.36 -2.34
N GLY A 619 -27.50 -24.01 -1.47
CA GLY A 619 -28.68 -24.81 -1.16
C GLY A 619 -29.25 -24.50 0.22
N CYS A 620 -30.50 -24.91 0.45
CA CYS A 620 -31.09 -24.94 1.79
C CYS A 620 -30.78 -26.29 2.42
N ASP A 621 -30.65 -26.33 3.75
CA ASP A 621 -30.30 -27.56 4.48
C ASP A 621 -29.02 -28.24 3.95
N THR A 622 -28.08 -27.41 3.48
CA THR A 622 -26.83 -27.87 2.86
C THR A 622 -25.68 -27.59 3.82
N SER A 623 -24.92 -28.63 4.14
CA SER A 623 -23.65 -28.51 4.87
C SER A 623 -22.53 -29.02 3.99
N ALA A 624 -21.45 -28.26 3.91
CA ALA A 624 -20.34 -28.56 3.02
C ALA A 624 -19.03 -28.23 3.75
N TYR A 625 -18.09 -29.16 3.77
CA TYR A 625 -16.82 -29.03 4.46
C TYR A 625 -15.74 -29.82 3.74
N PHE A 626 -14.48 -29.41 3.92
CA PHE A 626 -13.35 -30.18 3.44
C PHE A 626 -12.90 -31.16 4.50
N ASN A 627 -12.78 -32.43 4.13
CA ASN A 627 -12.08 -33.42 4.93
C ASN A 627 -10.67 -33.63 4.36
N ILE A 628 -9.67 -33.69 5.24
CA ILE A 628 -8.30 -34.07 4.86
C ILE A 628 -8.14 -35.54 5.22
N ASN A 629 -8.04 -36.41 4.21
CA ASN A 629 -7.72 -37.82 4.45
C ASN A 629 -6.26 -37.95 4.88
N ALA A 630 -6.06 -38.11 6.18
CA ALA A 630 -4.72 -38.14 6.77
C ALA A 630 -4.02 -39.49 6.55
N CYS A 631 -4.80 -40.56 6.33
CA CYS A 631 -4.28 -41.88 6.00
C CYS A 631 -3.70 -41.95 4.58
N GLU A 632 -4.37 -41.37 3.59
CA GLU A 632 -3.90 -41.37 2.20
C GLU A 632 -2.65 -40.50 1.99
N ARG A 633 -2.46 -39.45 2.81
CA ARG A 633 -1.28 -38.56 2.73
C ARG A 633 -0.05 -39.08 3.46
N GLY A 634 -0.10 -40.24 4.13
CA GLY A 634 0.97 -40.69 5.01
C GLY A 634 1.21 -39.74 6.20
N ASN A 635 0.28 -38.82 6.45
CA ASN A 635 0.37 -37.82 7.50
C ASN A 635 -0.21 -38.39 8.81
N HIS A 636 0.15 -39.65 9.06
CA HIS A 636 -0.32 -40.43 10.19
C HIS A 636 0.84 -41.12 10.91
N TYR A 637 0.75 -41.21 12.24
CA TYR A 637 1.78 -41.84 13.08
C TYR A 637 1.46 -43.31 13.43
N CYS A 638 0.66 -44.00 12.62
CA CYS A 638 0.40 -45.43 12.86
C CYS A 638 1.70 -46.23 12.72
N GLU A 639 1.95 -47.17 13.63
CA GLU A 639 3.14 -48.03 13.57
C GLU A 639 3.14 -48.89 12.31
N ASN A 640 4.34 -49.28 11.84
CA ASN A 640 4.52 -50.12 10.66
C ASN A 640 3.78 -51.46 10.84
N GLY A 641 2.65 -51.62 10.13
CA GLY A 641 1.80 -52.81 10.17
C GLY A 641 0.38 -52.56 10.70
N ASP A 642 0.13 -51.40 11.33
CA ASP A 642 -1.20 -51.00 11.77
C ASP A 642 -2.03 -50.38 10.62
N GLN A 643 -3.34 -50.61 10.65
CA GLN A 643 -4.25 -50.11 9.63
C GLN A 643 -4.74 -48.71 10.01
N CYS A 644 -4.33 -47.71 9.22
CA CYS A 644 -4.88 -46.36 9.31
C CYS A 644 -6.30 -46.36 8.73
N VAL A 645 -7.26 -45.89 9.53
CA VAL A 645 -8.65 -45.67 9.15
C VAL A 645 -8.90 -44.18 9.17
N ASP A 646 -9.21 -43.62 8.01
CA ASP A 646 -9.57 -42.21 7.90
C ASP A 646 -10.94 -41.98 8.51
N ILE A 647 -11.09 -40.89 9.27
CA ILE A 647 -12.36 -40.49 9.88
C ILE A 647 -12.57 -39.01 9.61
N ASP A 648 -13.81 -38.53 9.69
CA ASP A 648 -14.13 -37.13 9.36
C ASP A 648 -13.29 -36.13 10.18
N GLY A 649 -12.32 -35.47 9.52
CA GLY A 649 -11.41 -34.49 10.12
C GLY A 649 -10.20 -35.06 10.88
N SER A 650 -9.92 -36.37 10.77
CA SER A 650 -8.79 -37.04 11.45
C SER A 650 -8.49 -38.44 10.89
N TYR A 651 -7.70 -39.22 11.62
CA TYR A 651 -7.46 -40.63 11.36
C TYR A 651 -7.33 -41.39 12.69
N MET A 652 -7.72 -42.65 12.66
CA MET A 652 -7.52 -43.60 13.75
C MET A 652 -6.59 -44.72 13.27
N CYS A 653 -5.69 -45.16 14.14
CA CYS A 653 -4.85 -46.33 13.88
C CYS A 653 -5.50 -47.55 14.52
N THR A 654 -5.65 -48.64 13.77
CA THR A 654 -6.27 -49.87 14.25
C THR A 654 -5.27 -51.02 14.16
N CYS A 655 -5.15 -51.78 15.26
CA CYS A 655 -4.23 -52.92 15.30
C CYS A 655 -4.75 -54.09 14.44
N PRO A 656 -3.87 -54.83 13.76
CA PRO A 656 -4.20 -56.07 13.07
C PRO A 656 -4.77 -57.13 14.02
N LYS A 657 -5.53 -58.08 13.47
CA LYS A 657 -6.05 -59.23 14.22
C LYS A 657 -4.91 -59.95 14.96
N GLY A 658 -4.98 -60.00 16.29
CA GLY A 658 -3.99 -60.68 17.15
C GLY A 658 -3.04 -59.75 17.91
N TYR A 659 -3.20 -58.44 17.77
CA TYR A 659 -2.47 -57.40 18.50
C TYR A 659 -3.44 -56.53 19.31
N SER A 660 -2.99 -55.97 20.43
CA SER A 660 -3.77 -55.02 21.24
C SER A 660 -2.96 -53.76 21.55
N GLY A 661 -3.61 -52.60 21.48
CA GLY A 661 -2.99 -51.29 21.66
C GLY A 661 -3.92 -50.18 21.15
N ASP A 662 -3.45 -48.94 21.17
CA ASP A 662 -4.11 -47.76 20.62
C ASP A 662 -3.81 -47.53 19.13
N GLY A 663 -3.15 -48.50 18.47
CA GLY A 663 -2.67 -48.39 17.08
C GLY A 663 -1.49 -47.44 16.88
N VAL A 664 -0.98 -46.84 17.97
CA VAL A 664 0.31 -46.10 18.00
C VAL A 664 1.35 -46.91 18.78
N SER A 665 0.91 -47.87 19.59
CA SER A 665 1.74 -48.85 20.28
C SER A 665 1.07 -50.23 20.26
N ALA A 666 1.36 -51.05 19.23
CA ALA A 666 0.76 -52.36 19.09
C ALA A 666 1.61 -53.44 19.77
N SER A 667 1.05 -54.15 20.76
CA SER A 667 1.73 -55.26 21.43
C SER A 667 1.14 -56.61 21.05
N ALA A 668 2.02 -57.56 20.69
CA ALA A 668 1.62 -58.89 20.25
C ALA A 668 0.99 -59.69 21.40
N ILE A 669 -0.25 -60.13 21.23
CA ILE A 669 -0.97 -60.95 22.24
C ILE A 669 -0.19 -62.24 22.53
N PHE A 670 0.49 -62.80 21.52
CA PHE A 670 1.30 -64.01 21.66
C PHE A 670 2.54 -63.84 22.56
N LEU A 671 3.16 -62.66 22.60
CA LEU A 671 4.35 -62.41 23.44
C LEU A 671 3.97 -62.24 24.92
N LEU A 672 2.83 -61.63 25.22
CA LEU A 672 2.34 -61.54 26.60
C LEU A 672 1.94 -62.91 27.15
N ILE A 673 1.31 -63.77 26.34
CA ILE A 673 0.99 -65.15 26.75
C ILE A 673 2.26 -65.97 26.91
N PHE A 674 3.24 -65.86 26.00
CA PHE A 674 4.50 -66.58 26.14
C PHE A 674 5.31 -66.10 27.34
N VAL A 675 5.42 -64.80 27.58
CA VAL A 675 6.18 -64.25 28.72
C VAL A 675 5.47 -64.54 30.05
N THR A 676 4.14 -64.48 30.10
CA THR A 676 3.38 -64.89 31.31
C THR A 676 3.43 -66.42 31.52
N CYS A 677 3.35 -67.23 30.47
CA CYS A 677 3.58 -68.68 30.57
C CYS A 677 5.02 -69.01 30.98
N LEU A 678 6.04 -68.35 30.40
CA LEU A 678 7.44 -68.55 30.76
C LEU A 678 7.71 -68.10 32.19
N TYR A 679 7.14 -66.97 32.61
CA TYR A 679 7.18 -66.48 33.98
C TYR A 679 6.49 -67.43 34.95
N LEU A 680 5.32 -68.00 34.60
CA LEU A 680 4.62 -69.00 35.41
C LEU A 680 5.36 -70.35 35.44
N ILE A 681 6.02 -70.76 34.36
CA ILE A 681 6.87 -71.97 34.29
C ILE A 681 8.14 -71.79 35.12
N LEU A 682 8.79 -70.62 35.04
CA LEU A 682 9.97 -70.27 35.83
C LEU A 682 9.63 -70.10 37.32
N LYS A 683 8.46 -69.52 37.64
CA LYS A 683 7.96 -69.38 39.02
C LYS A 683 7.53 -70.74 39.60
N LYS A 684 6.95 -71.65 38.80
CA LYS A 684 6.70 -73.06 39.22
C LYS A 684 8.00 -73.84 39.45
N ARG A 685 9.06 -73.64 38.66
CA ARG A 685 10.35 -74.31 38.89
C ARG A 685 11.10 -73.80 40.13
N LYS A 686 10.97 -72.52 40.49
CA LYS A 686 11.59 -71.95 41.71
C LYS A 686 10.85 -72.31 43.01
N LEU A 687 9.55 -72.64 42.96
CA LEU A 687 8.77 -73.01 44.16
C LEU A 687 8.82 -74.52 44.50
N VAL A 688 9.20 -75.38 43.56
CA VAL A 688 9.31 -76.85 43.77
C VAL A 688 10.67 -77.28 44.34
N MET A 689 11.73 -76.47 44.19
CA MET A 689 13.08 -76.80 44.66
C MET A 689 13.43 -76.29 46.07
N LEU A 690 12.55 -75.51 46.73
CA LEU A 690 12.81 -74.91 48.04
C LEU A 690 12.06 -75.56 49.22
N LYS A 691 11.34 -76.67 48.99
CA LYS A 691 10.54 -77.36 50.04
C LYS A 691 11.06 -78.75 50.44
N GLU A 692 12.21 -79.20 49.94
CA GLU A 692 12.67 -80.59 50.14
C GLU A 692 14.16 -80.76 50.53
N LYS A 693 14.80 -79.74 51.11
CA LYS A 693 16.20 -79.84 51.60
C LYS A 693 16.43 -79.28 53.01
N PHE A 694 15.42 -79.38 53.86
CA PHE A 694 15.52 -79.02 55.28
C PHE A 694 15.02 -80.14 56.20
N PHE A 695 15.36 -81.40 55.95
CA PHE A 695 15.32 -82.44 56.99
C PHE A 695 16.21 -83.65 56.63
N LYS A 696 17.11 -83.99 57.56
CA LYS A 696 18.04 -85.15 57.63
C LYS A 696 19.25 -85.15 56.69
N GLN A 697 20.43 -85.61 57.07
CA GLN A 697 21.15 -85.75 58.35
C GLN A 697 22.54 -86.26 57.90
N ASN A 698 23.60 -85.80 58.57
CA ASN A 698 24.89 -86.47 58.73
C ASN A 698 25.89 -86.53 57.55
N GLY A 699 27.01 -85.81 57.76
CA GLY A 699 28.33 -86.44 57.77
C GLY A 699 29.38 -85.88 56.81
N GLY A 700 30.47 -85.35 57.38
CA GLY A 700 31.81 -85.55 56.79
C GLY A 700 32.55 -84.35 56.19
N ILE A 701 33.29 -83.62 57.04
CA ILE A 701 34.75 -83.39 56.93
C ILE A 701 35.31 -82.61 55.70
N MET A 702 35.69 -81.35 56.00
CA MET A 702 37.01 -80.68 55.81
C MET A 702 37.62 -80.38 54.41
N LEU A 703 38.28 -79.21 54.42
CA LEU A 703 39.35 -78.69 53.54
C LEU A 703 38.91 -78.16 52.16
N GLN A 704 39.47 -77.09 51.58
CA GLN A 704 40.25 -75.91 51.98
C GLN A 704 40.48 -75.14 50.65
N GLN A 705 40.67 -73.82 50.73
CA GLN A 705 41.38 -72.95 49.76
C GLN A 705 40.73 -72.71 48.37
N ARG A 706 40.37 -71.47 47.98
CA ARG A 706 41.18 -70.25 47.67
C ARG A 706 41.72 -70.28 46.23
N GLY A 707 41.28 -69.33 45.38
CA GLY A 707 41.95 -69.05 44.09
C GLY A 707 41.09 -68.31 43.05
N PHE A 708 41.34 -67.00 42.92
CA PHE A 708 41.05 -66.08 41.79
C PHE A 708 41.86 -66.49 40.51
N PRO A 709 41.92 -65.70 39.41
CA PRO A 709 40.96 -65.42 38.32
C PRO A 709 41.67 -65.58 36.93
N GLU A 710 41.40 -64.69 35.96
CA GLU A 710 42.14 -64.36 34.71
C GLU A 710 41.51 -64.82 33.38
N THR A 711 40.88 -63.91 32.59
CA THR A 711 41.38 -62.94 31.55
C THR A 711 41.38 -63.52 30.13
N GLY A 712 40.95 -62.74 29.14
CA GLY A 712 41.11 -63.07 27.71
C GLY A 712 40.41 -62.14 26.72
N VAL A 713 41.15 -61.15 26.24
CA VAL A 713 40.96 -60.14 25.16
C VAL A 713 40.73 -60.83 23.77
N ARG A 714 40.02 -60.34 22.71
CA ARG A 714 40.28 -59.17 21.82
C ARG A 714 39.24 -59.02 20.66
N SER A 715 38.93 -57.75 20.32
CA SER A 715 38.61 -57.05 19.04
C SER A 715 37.81 -57.67 17.86
N HIS A 716 36.79 -56.92 17.40
CA HIS A 716 36.77 -56.26 16.08
C HIS A 716 35.80 -55.06 16.06
N ASP A 717 36.25 -53.97 15.44
CA ASP A 717 35.61 -52.64 15.39
C ASP A 717 34.34 -52.59 14.53
N GLN A 718 33.32 -51.87 15.00
CA GLN A 718 32.19 -51.38 14.20
C GLN A 718 32.17 -49.84 14.26
N ALA A 719 32.09 -49.20 13.10
CA ALA A 719 31.78 -47.78 13.01
C ALA A 719 30.39 -47.52 13.62
N ARG A 720 30.30 -46.59 14.56
CA ARG A 720 29.07 -46.27 15.30
C ARG A 720 28.59 -44.88 14.89
N VAL A 721 27.32 -44.77 14.54
CA VAL A 721 26.66 -43.50 14.27
C VAL A 721 26.27 -42.89 15.62
N PHE A 722 26.68 -41.64 15.86
CA PHE A 722 26.33 -40.90 17.07
C PHE A 722 25.18 -39.94 16.77
N THR A 723 24.26 -39.82 17.71
CA THR A 723 23.28 -38.73 17.71
C THR A 723 23.95 -37.41 18.11
N ILE A 724 23.40 -36.27 17.67
CA ILE A 724 23.91 -34.93 18.01
C ILE A 724 24.01 -34.73 19.53
N ASP A 725 23.10 -35.32 20.30
CA ASP A 725 23.08 -35.19 21.76
C ASP A 725 24.06 -36.15 22.48
N GLU A 726 24.51 -37.21 21.82
CA GLU A 726 25.65 -38.02 22.27
C GLU A 726 26.97 -37.29 22.00
N LEU A 727 27.10 -36.66 20.82
CA LEU A 727 28.24 -35.81 20.47
C LEU A 727 28.40 -34.61 21.42
N LYS A 728 27.30 -33.93 21.78
CA LYS A 728 27.33 -32.81 22.75
C LYS A 728 27.74 -33.25 24.16
N ARG A 729 27.43 -34.50 24.55
CA ARG A 729 27.84 -35.08 25.84
C ARG A 729 29.31 -35.47 25.87
N GLU A 730 29.81 -36.08 24.80
CA GLU A 730 31.22 -36.50 24.65
C GLU A 730 32.18 -35.32 24.45
N THR A 731 31.73 -34.24 23.79
CA THR A 731 32.55 -33.05 23.50
C THR A 731 32.47 -31.93 24.54
N SER A 732 31.81 -32.19 25.69
CA SER A 732 31.68 -31.26 26.83
C SER A 732 31.47 -29.80 26.40
N ASN A 733 30.38 -29.51 25.70
CA ASN A 733 29.99 -28.15 25.30
C ASN A 733 31.04 -27.40 24.45
N TYR A 734 31.73 -28.07 23.52
CA TYR A 734 32.62 -27.42 22.55
C TYR A 734 33.69 -26.51 23.19
N ASP A 735 34.42 -27.07 24.15
CA ASP A 735 35.57 -26.41 24.79
C ASP A 735 36.62 -26.01 23.72
N GLU A 736 36.88 -24.71 23.59
CA GLU A 736 37.80 -24.16 22.59
C GLU A 736 39.26 -24.64 22.76
N SER A 737 39.63 -25.13 23.94
CA SER A 737 40.96 -25.68 24.20
C SER A 737 41.26 -26.97 23.42
N ARG A 738 40.25 -27.61 22.84
CA ARG A 738 40.37 -28.85 22.05
C ARG A 738 40.36 -28.63 20.54
N ILE A 739 40.39 -27.40 20.07
CA ILE A 739 40.35 -27.11 18.63
C ILE A 739 41.69 -27.45 17.98
N ILE A 740 41.66 -28.35 17.00
CA ILE A 740 42.82 -28.78 16.21
C ILE A 740 42.87 -28.12 14.82
N GLY A 741 41.81 -27.42 14.41
CA GLY A 741 41.83 -26.55 13.22
C GLY A 741 40.52 -25.80 12.99
N LYS A 742 40.60 -24.59 12.41
CA LYS A 742 39.43 -23.81 11.93
C LYS A 742 39.58 -23.56 10.43
N GLY A 743 38.55 -23.89 9.65
CA GLY A 743 38.48 -23.64 8.21
C GLY A 743 37.14 -23.03 7.80
N GLY A 744 37.03 -22.58 6.54
CA GLY A 744 35.87 -21.83 6.02
C GLY A 744 34.51 -22.55 6.05
N PHE A 745 34.48 -23.84 6.39
CA PHE A 745 33.25 -24.64 6.53
C PHE A 745 33.07 -25.26 7.93
N GLY A 746 33.91 -24.90 8.93
CA GLY A 746 33.73 -25.38 10.31
C GLY A 746 34.99 -25.46 11.15
N THR A 747 34.80 -25.79 12.44
CA THR A 747 35.85 -25.97 13.45
C THR A 747 36.00 -27.45 13.79
N VAL A 748 37.24 -27.96 13.77
CA VAL A 748 37.58 -29.35 14.08
C VAL A 748 38.10 -29.44 15.51
N TYR A 749 37.49 -30.30 16.33
CA TYR A 749 37.86 -30.56 17.74
C TYR A 749 38.57 -31.92 17.86
N LYS A 750 39.48 -32.03 18.84
CA LYS A 750 40.37 -33.18 19.08
C LYS A 750 39.66 -34.39 19.67
#